data_AF-A0A813G4M2-F1
#
_entry.id   AF-A0A813G4M2-F1
#
_cell.length_a   1.000
_cell.length_b   1.000
_cell.length_c   1.000
_cell.angle_alpha   90.00
_cell.angle_beta   90.00
_cell.angle_gamma   90.00
#
_symmetry.space_group_name_H-M   'P 1'
#
loop_
_entity.id
_entity.type
_entity.pdbx_description
1 polymer ?
#
loop_
_entity_poly.entity_id
_entity_poly.type
_entity_poly.pdbx_seq_one_letter_code
_entity_poly.pdbx_strand_id
1 'polypeptide(L)'
;MTSSNMARRALVMVALHVVVCGATTSQVEEDSLDESGARKVEDLMQKFNARNATHPCKFCPPESDFGEELAIMEEQLKHETKKLKVKAIRKYGPKVAAQKLNPHATIDLTNGQTFEHWGSSLCWWAVGVGEWSNTSQLDSLLDLIYSNFSAHDLTQGLSDGTGIPATLGLTQARYNIGGSPWQPLYSPKTSYRPGAAVQSYLNENGTWNWSADAGQRKVLAGALQRGLASAQAFSNSPPWWMTKSQSSTGALPISLGNHVLPIAWNNLADENVTQFGAYLAAVCNRFATDASMLFGRTLEFNSLSPLNEPGSVWWIYNNTQEGCHVSYDQQPKVLEAVLDHLQQFPATAKTAVAAAEGNKVIQTARSLHSYSASLRDKLGLVTTHQYSLSTSWAFVDIKQENDLLAKSAAKNDKDLWVSEFGTGSGPLQGGLRLAKRIINGLLYLNATTWTLWQVVSLHQDLGPNGWAQIVATYPPVPAKFQIRKQYYAYKQFTAFIRPGSRILGGCRLCALSRVDMLIVLLADGKTAIIVAVNLGATSKKLKLNLNGATVLSTVATFLTDATANCSSIASPGITRGSLNLNLSPESITTFVVKLDFAAPLQITQQFAMRESPEQPVAHTTQMGVACAAVLAVAASLILFVFRTKTALLGATAPTSQDIEQLLTAETFED
;
A
#
# COMPACT_ATOMS: atom_id res chain seq x y z
N MET A 1 0.61 24.85 34.86
CA MET A 1 0.30 23.52 34.29
C MET A 1 0.61 23.39 32.78
N THR A 2 1.49 24.21 32.16
CA THR A 2 1.69 24.18 30.69
C THR A 2 3.13 23.96 30.20
N SER A 3 4.15 23.89 31.09
CA SER A 3 5.53 23.55 30.69
C SER A 3 5.84 22.04 30.78
N SER A 4 5.23 21.31 31.72
CA SER A 4 5.50 19.86 31.90
C SER A 4 5.01 19.00 30.73
N ASN A 5 4.03 19.46 29.95
CA ASN A 5 3.49 18.72 28.81
C ASN A 5 4.38 18.78 27.56
N MET A 6 5.21 19.82 27.38
CA MET A 6 6.17 19.87 26.26
C MET A 6 7.40 19.00 26.53
N ALA A 7 7.96 19.05 27.74
CA ALA A 7 9.06 18.18 28.14
C ALA A 7 8.64 16.70 28.12
N ARG A 8 7.42 16.38 28.58
CA ARG A 8 6.83 15.04 28.45
C ARG A 8 6.68 14.59 27.01
N ARG A 9 6.26 15.46 26.09
CA ARG A 9 6.14 15.14 24.65
C ARG A 9 7.50 14.95 23.98
N ALA A 10 8.51 15.73 24.35
CA ALA A 10 9.88 15.57 23.85
C ALA A 10 10.50 14.25 24.32
N LEU A 11 10.36 13.91 25.61
CA LEU A 11 10.88 12.65 26.16
C LEU A 11 10.18 11.42 25.56
N VAL A 12 8.86 11.49 25.35
CA VAL A 12 8.08 10.43 24.69
C VAL A 12 8.47 10.30 23.22
N MET A 13 8.74 11.42 22.52
CA MET A 13 9.22 11.40 21.13
C MET A 13 10.61 10.79 21.01
N VAL A 14 11.53 11.09 21.95
CA VAL A 14 12.88 10.49 22.01
C VAL A 14 12.79 9.00 22.34
N ALA A 15 11.95 8.61 23.30
CA ALA A 15 11.72 7.21 23.63
C ALA A 15 11.09 6.42 22.46
N LEU A 16 10.10 7.01 21.75
CA LEU A 16 9.54 6.41 20.53
C LEU A 16 10.60 6.29 19.43
N HIS A 17 11.47 7.30 19.25
CA HIS A 17 12.53 7.25 18.25
C HIS A 17 13.54 6.14 18.55
N VAL A 18 13.91 5.94 19.81
CA VAL A 18 14.83 4.87 20.24
C VAL A 18 14.20 3.48 20.07
N VAL A 19 12.90 3.32 20.35
CA VAL A 19 12.18 2.05 20.12
C VAL A 19 12.08 1.74 18.62
N VAL A 20 11.82 2.75 17.78
CA VAL A 20 11.72 2.61 16.32
C VAL A 20 13.10 2.34 15.67
N CYS A 21 14.16 2.98 16.16
CA CYS A 21 15.54 2.74 15.70
C CYS A 21 16.17 1.45 16.30
N GLY A 22 15.67 0.97 17.43
CA GLY A 22 16.10 -0.29 18.05
C GLY A 22 15.53 -1.53 17.34
N ALA A 23 14.32 -1.43 16.80
CA ALA A 23 13.65 -2.50 16.06
C ALA A 23 14.19 -2.76 14.64
N THR A 24 15.16 -1.96 14.16
CA THR A 24 15.55 -1.93 12.73
C THR A 24 16.95 -2.46 12.42
N THR A 25 17.63 -3.19 13.31
CA THR A 25 18.97 -3.73 12.99
C THR A 25 19.03 -5.25 13.03
N SER A 26 18.65 -5.88 11.92
CA SER A 26 19.24 -7.14 11.47
C SER A 26 19.64 -6.99 10.01
N GLN A 27 20.95 -7.00 9.75
CA GLN A 27 21.67 -6.84 8.47
C GLN A 27 22.15 -5.43 8.12
N VAL A 28 23.37 -5.11 8.59
CA VAL A 28 24.29 -4.23 7.86
C VAL A 28 25.66 -4.92 7.88
N GLU A 29 26.21 -5.17 6.69
CA GLU A 29 27.61 -5.58 6.48
C GLU A 29 28.57 -4.48 6.95
N GLU A 30 29.80 -4.88 7.26
CA GLU A 30 30.64 -4.29 8.31
C GLU A 30 31.18 -2.85 8.10
N ASP A 31 30.97 -2.17 6.97
CA ASP A 31 31.83 -1.00 6.63
C ASP A 31 31.14 0.33 6.25
N SER A 32 29.85 0.55 6.53
CA SER A 32 29.30 1.93 6.42
C SER A 32 28.08 2.18 7.30
N LEU A 33 28.30 2.53 8.57
CA LEU A 33 27.25 3.05 9.43
C LEU A 33 27.32 4.58 9.53
N ASP A 34 26.31 5.14 8.89
CA ASP A 34 25.88 6.51 8.64
C ASP A 34 25.96 7.50 9.82
N GLU A 35 26.87 8.48 9.68
CA GLU A 35 26.99 9.70 10.50
C GLU A 35 25.79 10.69 10.32
N SER A 36 24.84 10.44 9.40
CA SER A 36 23.71 11.34 9.08
C SER A 36 22.69 11.52 10.21
N GLY A 37 22.37 10.44 10.94
CA GLY A 37 21.36 10.45 11.99
C GLY A 37 21.80 11.25 13.23
N ALA A 38 23.06 11.08 13.64
CA ALA A 38 23.65 11.83 14.74
C ALA A 38 23.77 13.33 14.41
N ARG A 39 24.20 13.68 13.20
CA ARG A 39 24.29 15.07 12.73
C ARG A 39 22.95 15.81 12.72
N LYS A 40 21.83 15.12 12.47
CA LYS A 40 20.48 15.71 12.50
C LYS A 40 19.98 16.02 13.91
N VAL A 41 20.32 15.19 14.89
CA VAL A 41 19.98 15.45 16.30
C VAL A 41 20.82 16.60 16.83
N GLU A 42 22.10 16.65 16.46
CA GLU A 42 23.04 17.71 16.82
C GLU A 42 22.62 19.08 16.23
N ASP A 43 22.16 19.11 14.97
CA ASP A 43 21.59 20.30 14.32
C ASP A 43 20.27 20.77 14.98
N LEU A 44 19.40 19.84 15.40
CA LEU A 44 18.17 20.17 16.12
C LEU A 44 18.45 20.73 17.52
N MET A 45 19.46 20.19 18.22
CA MET A 45 19.91 20.69 19.52
C MET A 45 20.55 22.07 19.40
N GLN A 46 21.40 22.31 18.39
CA GLN A 46 21.98 23.63 18.14
C GLN A 46 20.91 24.68 17.82
N LYS A 47 19.88 24.31 17.04
CA LYS A 47 18.73 25.17 16.72
C LYS A 47 17.85 25.45 17.94
N PHE A 48 17.69 24.47 18.83
CA PHE A 48 16.99 24.66 20.10
C PHE A 48 17.75 25.60 21.05
N ASN A 49 19.07 25.44 21.15
CA ASN A 49 19.94 26.27 21.99
C ASN A 49 20.02 27.72 21.48
N ALA A 50 20.14 27.94 20.17
CA ALA A 50 20.09 29.26 19.56
C ALA A 50 18.75 30.00 19.81
N ARG A 51 17.66 29.25 19.95
CA ARG A 51 16.31 29.78 20.22
C ARG A 51 16.09 30.14 21.69
N ASN A 52 16.68 29.38 22.61
CA ASN A 52 16.66 29.71 24.05
C ASN A 52 17.56 30.91 24.39
N ALA A 53 18.69 31.09 23.67
CA ALA A 53 19.58 32.24 23.85
C ALA A 53 18.94 33.58 23.46
N THR A 54 17.97 33.57 22.53
CA THR A 54 17.29 34.78 22.04
C THR A 54 15.99 35.08 22.79
N HIS A 55 15.33 34.08 23.38
CA HIS A 55 14.11 34.22 24.18
C HIS A 55 14.19 33.37 25.47
N PRO A 56 14.83 33.87 26.53
CA PRO A 56 15.03 33.09 27.76
C PRO A 56 13.68 32.80 28.43
N CYS A 57 13.35 31.51 28.54
CA CYS A 57 12.22 31.04 29.33
C CYS A 57 12.48 31.32 30.82
N LYS A 58 11.77 32.28 31.41
CA LYS A 58 11.88 32.68 32.83
C LYS A 58 11.61 31.56 33.86
N PHE A 59 11.25 30.36 33.43
CA PHE A 59 10.88 29.23 34.29
C PHE A 59 11.72 27.94 34.04
N CYS A 60 12.79 28.00 33.25
CA CYS A 60 13.73 26.88 33.13
C CYS A 60 14.91 27.05 34.12
N PRO A 61 15.34 25.99 34.82
CA PRO A 61 16.56 26.04 35.64
C PRO A 61 17.80 26.27 34.75
N PRO A 62 18.89 26.85 35.28
CA PRO A 62 20.08 27.20 34.51
C PRO A 62 20.77 25.97 33.88
N GLU A 63 21.42 26.19 32.72
CA GLU A 63 21.94 25.20 31.77
C GLU A 63 22.92 24.15 32.32
N SER A 64 23.48 24.31 33.52
CA SER A 64 24.62 23.49 33.98
C SER A 64 24.28 22.10 34.50
N ASP A 65 23.06 21.83 34.97
CA ASP A 65 22.76 20.53 35.62
C ASP A 65 22.12 19.49 34.69
N PHE A 66 21.47 19.90 33.59
CA PHE A 66 20.76 18.97 32.72
C PHE A 66 21.53 18.57 31.45
N GLY A 67 22.40 19.44 30.92
CA GLY A 67 23.10 19.17 29.66
C GLY A 67 24.16 18.07 29.77
N GLU A 68 24.90 18.07 30.88
CA GLU A 68 26.00 17.12 31.10
C GLU A 68 25.47 15.73 31.49
N GLU A 69 24.44 15.66 32.36
CA GLU A 69 23.79 14.39 32.71
C GLU A 69 23.07 13.74 31.52
N LEU A 70 22.41 14.53 30.65
CA LEU A 70 21.75 14.00 29.45
C LEU A 70 22.77 13.47 28.43
N ALA A 71 23.91 14.15 28.28
CA ALA A 71 24.99 13.71 27.41
C ALA A 71 25.63 12.40 27.91
N ILE A 72 25.87 12.29 29.22
CA ILE A 72 26.38 11.06 29.85
C ILE A 72 25.37 9.91 29.71
N MET A 73 24.08 10.19 29.93
CA MET A 73 23.01 9.20 29.74
C MET A 73 22.91 8.74 28.28
N GLU A 74 23.00 9.66 27.31
CA GLU A 74 23.01 9.30 25.89
C GLU A 74 24.22 8.43 25.53
N GLU A 75 25.40 8.74 26.06
CA GLU A 75 26.62 7.99 25.79
C GLU A 75 26.57 6.59 26.40
N GLN A 76 26.08 6.47 27.64
CA GLN A 76 25.85 5.18 28.30
C GLN A 76 24.80 4.34 27.57
N LEU A 77 23.69 4.96 27.12
CA LEU A 77 22.66 4.26 26.35
C LEU A 77 23.19 3.78 25.01
N LYS A 78 23.99 4.59 24.30
CA LYS A 78 24.70 4.20 23.07
C LYS A 78 25.65 3.03 23.33
N HIS A 79 26.40 3.07 24.44
CA HIS A 79 27.36 2.03 24.80
C HIS A 79 26.69 0.70 25.13
N GLU A 80 25.64 0.70 25.96
CA GLU A 80 24.92 -0.52 26.34
C GLU A 80 24.10 -1.10 25.18
N THR A 81 23.51 -0.23 24.33
CA THR A 81 22.86 -0.67 23.08
C THR A 81 23.86 -1.34 22.15
N LYS A 82 25.08 -0.80 22.02
CA LYS A 82 26.15 -1.39 21.21
C LYS A 82 26.60 -2.74 21.78
N LYS A 83 26.79 -2.86 23.10
CA LYS A 83 27.12 -4.13 23.77
C LYS A 83 26.06 -5.21 23.57
N LEU A 84 24.78 -4.85 23.72
CA LEU A 84 23.66 -5.78 23.53
C LEU A 84 23.55 -6.25 22.08
N LYS A 85 23.70 -5.34 21.11
CA LYS A 85 23.74 -5.69 19.67
C LYS A 85 24.91 -6.62 19.35
N VAL A 86 26.12 -6.34 19.84
CA VAL A 86 27.30 -7.18 19.60
C VAL A 86 27.16 -8.57 20.26
N LYS A 87 26.62 -8.64 21.48
CA LYS A 87 26.33 -9.93 22.14
C LYS A 87 25.27 -10.74 21.39
N ALA A 88 24.20 -10.09 20.92
CA ALA A 88 23.16 -10.75 20.14
C ALA A 88 23.69 -11.27 18.79
N ILE A 89 24.47 -10.45 18.07
CA ILE A 89 25.10 -10.85 16.80
C ILE A 89 26.08 -12.00 17.01
N ARG A 90 26.94 -11.97 18.04
CA ARG A 90 27.87 -13.09 18.33
C ARG A 90 27.15 -14.37 18.77
N LYS A 91 26.06 -14.26 19.54
CA LYS A 91 25.35 -15.42 20.09
C LYS A 91 24.39 -16.07 19.09
N TYR A 92 23.74 -15.27 18.24
CA TYR A 92 22.69 -15.72 17.34
C TYR A 92 23.06 -15.62 15.85
N GLY A 93 23.97 -14.72 15.47
CA GLY A 93 24.43 -14.57 14.08
C GLY A 93 24.94 -15.86 13.44
N PRO A 94 25.81 -16.65 14.11
CA PRO A 94 26.25 -17.94 13.57
C PRO A 94 25.13 -18.98 13.46
N LYS A 95 24.14 -18.96 14.36
CA LYS A 95 22.99 -19.90 14.34
C LYS A 95 21.99 -19.57 13.23
N VAL A 96 21.81 -18.29 12.93
CA VAL A 96 20.98 -17.80 11.81
C VAL A 96 21.70 -18.04 10.47
N ALA A 97 23.02 -17.83 10.40
CA ALA A 97 23.81 -18.08 9.20
C ALA A 97 23.98 -19.58 8.87
N ALA A 98 23.97 -20.46 9.87
CA ALA A 98 24.09 -21.91 9.69
C ALA A 98 22.76 -22.60 9.33
N GLN A 99 21.62 -21.93 9.45
CA GLN A 99 20.37 -22.46 8.90
C GLN A 99 20.41 -22.34 7.37
N LYS A 100 20.66 -23.46 6.70
CA LYS A 100 20.27 -23.63 5.28
C LYS A 100 18.76 -23.44 5.21
N LEU A 101 18.30 -22.21 5.06
CA LEU A 101 16.91 -21.88 4.76
C LEU A 101 16.64 -22.40 3.35
N ASN A 102 16.31 -23.69 3.22
CA ASN A 102 15.56 -24.14 2.06
C ASN A 102 14.23 -23.39 2.14
N PRO A 103 13.89 -22.52 1.16
CA PRO A 103 12.59 -21.88 1.19
C PRO A 103 11.52 -22.96 1.04
N HIS A 104 10.84 -23.24 2.14
CA HIS A 104 9.61 -24.01 2.12
C HIS A 104 8.48 -23.00 1.86
N ALA A 105 7.82 -23.11 0.70
CA ALA A 105 6.58 -22.40 0.48
C ALA A 105 5.45 -23.29 0.99
N THR A 106 4.66 -22.76 1.92
CA THR A 106 3.42 -23.41 2.34
C THR A 106 2.34 -22.96 1.37
N ILE A 107 1.65 -23.94 0.79
CA ILE A 107 0.47 -23.74 -0.03
C ILE A 107 -0.74 -24.02 0.85
N ASP A 108 -1.72 -23.12 0.86
CA ASP A 108 -3.06 -23.38 1.36
C ASP A 108 -3.96 -23.74 0.19
N LEU A 109 -4.26 -25.04 0.05
CA LEU A 109 -5.15 -25.55 -0.99
C LEU A 109 -6.63 -25.44 -0.62
N THR A 110 -6.92 -25.23 0.66
CA THR A 110 -8.25 -25.29 1.25
C THR A 110 -8.94 -23.94 1.35
N ASN A 111 -8.21 -22.85 1.58
CA ASN A 111 -8.80 -21.52 1.84
C ASN A 111 -8.26 -20.38 0.96
N GLY A 112 -7.61 -20.70 -0.17
CA GLY A 112 -7.08 -19.68 -1.08
C GLY A 112 -8.19 -18.81 -1.70
N GLN A 113 -8.07 -17.49 -1.59
CA GLN A 113 -9.05 -16.54 -2.12
C GLN A 113 -9.05 -16.50 -3.65
N THR A 114 -10.21 -16.19 -4.24
CA THR A 114 -10.34 -15.96 -5.68
C THR A 114 -9.94 -14.54 -6.02
N PHE A 115 -9.03 -14.39 -6.99
CA PHE A 115 -8.62 -13.12 -7.54
C PHE A 115 -9.59 -12.65 -8.63
N GLU A 116 -9.98 -11.39 -8.60
CA GLU A 116 -11.02 -10.83 -9.46
C GLU A 116 -10.44 -9.91 -10.53
N HIS A 117 -9.69 -8.85 -10.16
CA HIS A 117 -9.30 -7.85 -11.13
C HIS A 117 -7.92 -7.22 -10.92
N TRP A 118 -7.26 -6.94 -12.05
CA TRP A 118 -6.14 -6.00 -12.13
C TRP A 118 -6.63 -4.69 -12.70
N GLY A 119 -6.17 -3.57 -12.14
CA GLY A 119 -6.60 -2.27 -12.63
C GLY A 119 -5.56 -1.16 -12.60
N SER A 120 -6.01 0.01 -13.06
CA SER A 120 -5.33 1.30 -12.93
C SER A 120 -6.37 2.40 -12.75
N SER A 121 -6.03 3.47 -12.04
CA SER A 121 -6.81 4.71 -12.16
C SER A 121 -6.63 5.33 -13.54
N LEU A 122 -7.69 6.00 -14.00
CA LEU A 122 -7.67 6.91 -15.14
C LEU A 122 -7.11 8.28 -14.76
N CYS A 123 -6.94 8.54 -13.46
CA CYS A 123 -6.20 9.70 -12.94
C CYS A 123 -4.76 9.73 -13.44
N TRP A 124 -4.28 10.84 -14.00
CA TRP A 124 -5.10 11.76 -14.81
C TRP A 124 -4.69 11.70 -16.27
N TRP A 125 -3.94 10.67 -16.61
CA TRP A 125 -3.45 10.43 -17.95
C TRP A 125 -4.56 10.39 -18.99
N ALA A 126 -5.72 9.87 -18.60
CA ALA A 126 -6.86 9.73 -19.49
C ALA A 126 -7.46 11.09 -19.91
N VAL A 127 -7.40 12.11 -19.04
CA VAL A 127 -7.76 13.49 -19.41
C VAL A 127 -6.88 14.00 -20.54
N GLY A 128 -5.57 13.72 -20.48
CA GLY A 128 -4.62 14.16 -21.51
C GLY A 128 -4.72 13.36 -22.80
N VAL A 129 -4.59 12.03 -22.74
CA VAL A 129 -4.53 11.21 -23.96
C VAL A 129 -5.89 11.09 -24.66
N GLY A 130 -7.00 11.25 -23.93
CA GLY A 130 -8.34 11.27 -24.54
C GLY A 130 -8.52 12.43 -25.53
N GLU A 131 -7.76 13.51 -25.34
CA GLU A 131 -7.76 14.72 -26.16
C GLU A 131 -6.77 14.63 -27.34
N TRP A 132 -6.08 13.50 -27.53
CA TRP A 132 -5.29 13.27 -28.73
C TRP A 132 -6.17 13.26 -29.98
N SER A 133 -5.78 14.08 -30.95
CA SER A 133 -6.41 14.11 -32.28
C SER A 133 -6.10 12.85 -33.11
N ASN A 134 -4.94 12.22 -32.89
CA ASN A 134 -4.58 10.95 -33.49
C ASN A 134 -5.25 9.79 -32.72
N THR A 135 -6.42 9.37 -33.19
CA THR A 135 -7.19 8.28 -32.58
C THR A 135 -6.47 6.94 -32.65
N SER A 136 -5.72 6.65 -33.72
CA SER A 136 -4.95 5.41 -33.85
C SER A 136 -3.85 5.27 -32.79
N GLN A 137 -3.21 6.39 -32.40
CA GLN A 137 -2.24 6.38 -31.30
C GLN A 137 -2.92 6.11 -29.95
N LEU A 138 -4.10 6.68 -29.73
CA LEU A 138 -4.91 6.40 -28.54
C LEU A 138 -5.34 4.93 -28.52
N ASP A 139 -5.85 4.39 -29.63
CA ASP A 139 -6.27 2.99 -29.74
C ASP A 139 -5.11 2.04 -29.45
N SER A 140 -3.93 2.30 -30.00
CA SER A 140 -2.73 1.49 -29.74
C SER A 140 -2.34 1.51 -28.26
N LEU A 141 -2.50 2.66 -27.59
CA LEU A 141 -2.25 2.78 -26.15
C LEU A 141 -3.28 1.99 -25.34
N LEU A 142 -4.56 2.08 -25.71
CA LEU A 142 -5.63 1.34 -25.04
C LEU A 142 -5.53 -0.16 -25.28
N ASP A 143 -5.06 -0.60 -26.46
CA ASP A 143 -4.82 -2.02 -26.73
C ASP A 143 -3.74 -2.59 -25.80
N LEU A 144 -2.66 -1.83 -25.58
CA LEU A 144 -1.59 -2.22 -24.66
C LEU A 144 -2.05 -2.31 -23.20
N ILE A 145 -3.07 -1.54 -22.80
CA ILE A 145 -3.51 -1.48 -21.40
C ILE A 145 -4.68 -2.43 -21.15
N TYR A 146 -5.70 -2.43 -22.01
CA TYR A 146 -7.03 -2.99 -21.72
C TYR A 146 -7.46 -4.16 -22.58
N SER A 147 -6.78 -4.50 -23.68
CA SER A 147 -7.17 -5.66 -24.51
C SER A 147 -7.26 -6.92 -23.67
N ASN A 148 -8.48 -7.34 -23.34
CA ASN A 148 -8.71 -8.40 -22.39
C ASN A 148 -8.45 -9.77 -23.03
N PHE A 149 -8.00 -10.71 -22.20
CA PHE A 149 -7.83 -12.11 -22.54
C PHE A 149 -7.99 -12.97 -21.29
N SER A 150 -8.39 -14.22 -21.48
CA SER A 150 -8.68 -15.17 -20.42
C SER A 150 -7.45 -16.00 -20.01
N ALA A 151 -7.57 -16.73 -18.89
CA ALA A 151 -6.59 -17.75 -18.54
C ALA A 151 -6.47 -18.84 -19.61
N HIS A 152 -7.57 -19.15 -20.31
CA HIS A 152 -7.59 -20.10 -21.40
C HIS A 152 -6.70 -19.62 -22.56
N ASP A 153 -6.89 -18.37 -23.00
CA ASP A 153 -6.11 -17.78 -24.10
C ASP A 153 -4.62 -17.76 -23.78
N LEU A 154 -4.25 -17.45 -22.53
CA LEU A 154 -2.87 -17.56 -22.05
C LEU A 154 -2.34 -19.01 -22.20
N THR A 155 -3.07 -20.00 -21.68
CA THR A 155 -2.60 -21.39 -21.72
C THR A 155 -2.57 -21.97 -23.13
N GLN A 156 -3.49 -21.55 -23.99
CA GLN A 156 -3.52 -21.92 -25.40
C GLN A 156 -2.32 -21.33 -26.13
N GLY A 157 -2.05 -20.03 -25.96
CA GLY A 157 -0.93 -19.36 -26.62
C GLY A 157 0.44 -19.91 -26.21
N LEU A 158 0.58 -20.36 -24.96
CA LEU A 158 1.77 -21.06 -24.50
C LEU A 158 1.89 -22.48 -25.08
N SER A 159 0.77 -23.12 -25.42
CA SER A 159 0.75 -24.50 -25.95
C SER A 159 0.96 -24.55 -27.47
N ASP A 160 0.47 -23.55 -28.20
CA ASP A 160 0.58 -23.45 -29.66
C ASP A 160 1.78 -22.64 -30.16
N GLY A 161 2.53 -22.00 -29.24
CA GLY A 161 3.74 -21.26 -29.54
C GLY A 161 3.53 -19.80 -29.94
N THR A 162 2.30 -19.28 -29.91
CA THR A 162 2.01 -17.85 -30.15
C THR A 162 2.48 -16.95 -28.99
N GLY A 163 2.70 -17.53 -27.80
CA GLY A 163 3.27 -16.86 -26.65
C GLY A 163 2.24 -16.16 -25.75
N ILE A 164 2.67 -15.13 -25.03
CA ILE A 164 1.79 -14.33 -24.15
C ILE A 164 1.31 -13.07 -24.87
N PRO A 165 0.07 -12.59 -24.62
CA PRO A 165 -0.42 -11.34 -25.22
C PRO A 165 0.47 -10.13 -24.93
N ALA A 166 0.55 -9.18 -25.86
CA ALA A 166 1.36 -7.97 -25.70
C ALA A 166 0.86 -7.03 -24.57
N THR A 167 -0.46 -7.00 -24.41
CA THR A 167 -1.22 -6.17 -23.47
C THR A 167 -1.01 -6.53 -21.99
N LEU A 168 -1.30 -5.58 -21.09
CA LEU A 168 -1.50 -5.85 -19.66
C LEU A 168 -2.83 -6.57 -19.40
N GLY A 169 -3.82 -6.38 -20.27
CA GLY A 169 -5.16 -6.95 -20.13
C GLY A 169 -5.83 -6.57 -18.82
N LEU A 170 -5.73 -5.29 -18.42
CA LEU A 170 -6.38 -4.79 -17.20
C LEU A 170 -7.89 -4.96 -17.31
N THR A 171 -8.52 -5.43 -16.22
CA THR A 171 -9.96 -5.74 -16.16
C THR A 171 -10.73 -4.78 -15.27
N GLN A 172 -10.04 -3.89 -14.56
CA GLN A 172 -10.63 -2.84 -13.73
C GLN A 172 -10.07 -1.44 -14.06
N ALA A 173 -10.95 -0.42 -14.00
CA ALA A 173 -10.54 0.98 -14.08
C ALA A 173 -11.20 1.81 -12.98
N ARG A 174 -10.47 2.78 -12.42
CA ARG A 174 -11.02 3.80 -11.51
C ARG A 174 -11.21 5.11 -12.26
N TYR A 175 -12.45 5.61 -12.30
CA TYR A 175 -12.85 6.85 -12.95
C TYR A 175 -12.99 7.97 -11.90
N ASN A 176 -12.24 9.06 -12.04
CA ASN A 176 -12.27 10.21 -11.14
C ASN A 176 -13.36 11.20 -11.54
N ILE A 177 -14.39 11.29 -10.72
CA ILE A 177 -15.41 12.34 -10.77
C ILE A 177 -14.75 13.64 -10.30
N GLY A 178 -14.59 14.56 -11.24
CA GLY A 178 -13.85 15.81 -11.03
C GLY A 178 -14.50 16.77 -10.04
N GLY A 179 -13.66 17.57 -9.39
CA GLY A 179 -14.06 18.66 -8.50
C GLY A 179 -13.55 20.03 -8.95
N SER A 180 -12.72 20.09 -9.99
CA SER A 180 -12.07 21.32 -10.42
C SER A 180 -13.01 22.25 -11.22
N PRO A 181 -12.78 23.58 -11.19
CA PRO A 181 -13.45 24.50 -12.11
C PRO A 181 -13.10 24.17 -13.56
N TRP A 182 -13.88 24.68 -14.51
CA TRP A 182 -13.46 24.63 -15.91
C TRP A 182 -12.16 25.44 -16.08
N GLN A 183 -11.16 24.82 -16.70
CA GLN A 183 -9.92 25.47 -17.10
C GLN A 183 -9.49 24.88 -18.45
N PRO A 184 -8.80 25.66 -19.31
CA PRO A 184 -8.21 25.08 -20.52
C PRO A 184 -7.12 24.06 -20.12
N LEU A 185 -7.02 22.95 -20.87
CA LEU A 185 -6.08 21.84 -20.61
C LEU A 185 -4.63 22.32 -20.40
N TYR A 186 -4.23 23.39 -21.08
CA TYR A 186 -2.97 24.07 -20.87
C TYR A 186 -3.23 25.50 -20.35
N SER A 187 -3.25 25.64 -19.02
CA SER A 187 -3.27 26.94 -18.36
C SER A 187 -1.95 27.15 -17.62
N PRO A 188 -1.06 28.07 -18.07
CA PRO A 188 0.22 28.31 -17.37
C PRO A 188 0.05 28.97 -15.99
N LYS A 189 -1.19 29.36 -15.62
CA LYS A 189 -1.51 30.01 -14.33
C LYS A 189 -2.02 29.03 -13.27
N THR A 190 -2.05 27.73 -13.56
CA THR A 190 -2.62 26.72 -12.65
C THR A 190 -1.53 25.96 -11.89
N SER A 191 -1.80 25.59 -10.64
CA SER A 191 -0.89 24.75 -9.85
C SER A 191 -0.96 23.27 -10.26
N TYR A 192 -2.02 22.85 -10.94
CA TYR A 192 -2.23 21.47 -11.37
C TYR A 192 -1.12 20.99 -12.30
N ARG A 193 -0.64 19.77 -12.04
CA ARG A 193 0.17 19.03 -13.02
C ARG A 193 -0.72 18.54 -14.18
N PRO A 194 -0.14 18.13 -15.32
CA PRO A 194 -0.90 17.75 -16.52
C PRO A 194 -2.06 16.78 -16.24
N GLY A 195 -3.26 17.15 -16.70
CA GLY A 195 -4.50 16.38 -16.52
C GLY A 195 -5.14 16.45 -15.12
N ALA A 196 -4.46 16.99 -14.10
CA ALA A 196 -4.90 16.90 -12.71
C ALA A 196 -6.09 17.80 -12.32
N ALA A 197 -6.54 18.66 -13.22
CA ALA A 197 -7.67 19.56 -13.04
C ALA A 197 -8.94 18.94 -13.65
N VAL A 198 -9.47 17.89 -13.03
CA VAL A 198 -10.63 17.17 -13.60
C VAL A 198 -11.89 17.98 -13.36
N GLN A 199 -12.58 18.36 -14.44
CA GLN A 199 -13.70 19.29 -14.37
C GLN A 199 -14.91 18.69 -13.60
N SER A 200 -15.49 19.47 -12.70
CA SER A 200 -16.78 19.15 -12.07
C SER A 200 -17.94 19.12 -13.09
N TYR A 201 -18.85 18.15 -12.92
CA TYR A 201 -20.11 18.11 -13.66
C TYR A 201 -21.13 19.15 -13.18
N LEU A 202 -21.00 19.63 -11.94
CA LEU A 202 -21.91 20.61 -11.33
C LEU A 202 -21.18 21.95 -11.15
N ASN A 203 -21.72 22.98 -11.80
CA ASN A 203 -21.23 24.35 -11.69
C ASN A 203 -21.77 25.02 -10.42
N GLU A 204 -21.07 26.07 -9.96
CA GLU A 204 -21.44 26.84 -8.76
C GLU A 204 -22.86 27.44 -8.85
N ASN A 205 -23.30 27.81 -10.05
CA ASN A 205 -24.66 28.32 -10.30
C ASN A 205 -25.76 27.22 -10.31
N GLY A 206 -25.42 25.99 -9.94
CA GLY A 206 -26.33 24.84 -9.90
C GLY A 206 -26.59 24.18 -11.26
N THR A 207 -26.01 24.66 -12.35
CA THR A 207 -26.18 24.05 -13.68
C THR A 207 -25.26 22.83 -13.86
N TRP A 208 -25.77 21.80 -14.53
CA TRP A 208 -24.99 20.60 -14.88
C TRP A 208 -24.35 20.74 -16.26
N ASN A 209 -23.05 20.46 -16.35
CA ASN A 209 -22.32 20.31 -17.60
C ASN A 209 -21.95 18.84 -17.84
N TRP A 210 -22.88 18.07 -18.40
CA TRP A 210 -22.65 16.66 -18.73
C TRP A 210 -21.63 16.43 -19.86
N SER A 211 -21.18 17.49 -20.54
CA SER A 211 -20.09 17.40 -21.51
C SER A 211 -18.69 17.45 -20.88
N ALA A 212 -18.59 17.75 -19.59
CA ALA A 212 -17.32 17.79 -18.86
C ALA A 212 -16.54 16.46 -18.93
N ASP A 213 -15.22 16.56 -18.75
CA ASP A 213 -14.28 15.44 -18.68
C ASP A 213 -14.35 14.49 -19.90
N ALA A 214 -14.42 15.07 -21.10
CA ALA A 214 -14.55 14.30 -22.35
C ALA A 214 -13.38 13.31 -22.55
N GLY A 215 -12.14 13.73 -22.28
CA GLY A 215 -10.95 12.88 -22.41
C GLY A 215 -11.03 11.59 -21.58
N GLN A 216 -11.33 11.69 -20.28
CA GLN A 216 -11.40 10.52 -19.42
C GLN A 216 -12.58 9.60 -19.78
N ARG A 217 -13.74 10.18 -20.12
CA ARG A 217 -14.89 9.42 -20.62
C ARG A 217 -14.57 8.64 -21.90
N LYS A 218 -13.79 9.23 -22.81
CA LYS A 218 -13.36 8.58 -24.07
C LYS A 218 -12.45 7.39 -23.80
N VAL A 219 -11.51 7.54 -22.87
CA VAL A 219 -10.65 6.43 -22.43
C VAL A 219 -11.44 5.34 -21.74
N LEU A 220 -12.37 5.68 -20.85
CA LEU A 220 -13.24 4.70 -20.18
C LEU A 220 -14.10 3.94 -21.20
N ALA A 221 -14.70 4.64 -22.17
CA ALA A 221 -15.44 4.00 -23.26
C ALA A 221 -14.54 3.05 -24.09
N GLY A 222 -13.33 3.48 -24.44
CA GLY A 222 -12.37 2.66 -25.19
C GLY A 222 -11.83 1.46 -24.40
N ALA A 223 -11.69 1.58 -23.08
CA ALA A 223 -11.33 0.46 -22.19
C ALA A 223 -12.45 -0.59 -22.15
N LEU A 224 -13.70 -0.14 -22.05
CA LEU A 224 -14.86 -1.01 -22.03
C LEU A 224 -15.08 -1.74 -23.36
N GLN A 225 -14.78 -1.10 -24.50
CA GLN A 225 -14.75 -1.78 -25.81
C GLN A 225 -13.73 -2.92 -25.88
N ARG A 226 -12.69 -2.86 -25.05
CA ARG A 226 -11.61 -3.85 -24.97
C ARG A 226 -11.82 -4.91 -23.90
N GLY A 227 -13.00 -4.94 -23.28
CA GLY A 227 -13.40 -5.98 -22.34
C GLY A 227 -13.10 -5.66 -20.87
N LEU A 228 -13.03 -4.37 -20.50
CA LEU A 228 -13.04 -3.95 -19.10
C LEU A 228 -14.28 -4.53 -18.39
N ALA A 229 -14.06 -5.23 -17.28
CA ALA A 229 -15.11 -5.98 -16.57
C ALA A 229 -15.63 -5.25 -15.32
N SER A 230 -14.80 -4.40 -14.71
CA SER A 230 -15.12 -3.69 -13.47
C SER A 230 -14.75 -2.21 -13.57
N ALA A 231 -15.61 -1.33 -13.08
CA ALA A 231 -15.36 0.09 -13.00
C ALA A 231 -15.75 0.64 -11.63
N GLN A 232 -14.84 1.38 -10.99
CA GLN A 232 -15.12 2.12 -9.77
C GLN A 232 -15.11 3.62 -10.08
N ALA A 233 -16.16 4.34 -9.68
CA ALA A 233 -16.11 5.78 -9.61
C ALA A 233 -15.44 6.20 -8.29
N PHE A 234 -14.64 7.26 -8.32
CA PHE A 234 -14.10 7.85 -7.10
C PHE A 234 -13.94 9.36 -7.23
N SER A 235 -13.67 10.06 -6.13
CA SER A 235 -13.42 11.50 -6.17
C SER A 235 -12.19 11.87 -5.34
N ASN A 236 -11.27 12.63 -5.95
CA ASN A 236 -10.14 13.23 -5.24
C ASN A 236 -10.57 14.44 -4.40
N SER A 237 -11.61 15.17 -4.81
CA SER A 237 -12.06 16.39 -4.16
C SER A 237 -13.51 16.73 -4.55
N PRO A 238 -14.31 17.30 -3.63
CA PRO A 238 -15.59 17.91 -3.99
C PRO A 238 -15.44 18.98 -5.07
N PRO A 239 -16.53 19.35 -5.77
CA PRO A 239 -16.59 20.60 -6.52
C PRO A 239 -16.00 21.76 -5.71
N TRP A 240 -15.05 22.50 -6.28
CA TRP A 240 -14.21 23.47 -5.57
C TRP A 240 -15.02 24.49 -4.74
N TRP A 241 -16.20 24.90 -5.23
CA TRP A 241 -17.09 25.84 -4.55
C TRP A 241 -17.82 25.23 -3.33
N MET A 242 -17.84 23.89 -3.22
CA MET A 242 -18.31 23.18 -2.02
C MET A 242 -17.26 23.17 -0.88
N THR A 243 -16.03 23.62 -1.14
CA THR A 243 -14.91 23.57 -0.19
C THR A 243 -14.72 24.87 0.58
N LYS A 244 -14.17 24.78 1.79
CA LYS A 244 -13.82 25.93 2.65
C LYS A 244 -12.73 26.80 2.03
N SER A 245 -11.80 26.20 1.29
CA SER A 245 -10.74 26.94 0.59
C SER A 245 -11.16 27.51 -0.76
N GLN A 246 -12.38 27.21 -1.23
CA GLN A 246 -12.83 27.54 -2.59
C GLN A 246 -11.85 27.00 -3.66
N SER A 247 -11.28 25.82 -3.40
CA SER A 247 -10.31 25.16 -4.27
C SER A 247 -10.31 23.66 -4.06
N SER A 248 -10.29 22.91 -5.17
CA SER A 248 -10.18 21.46 -5.14
C SER A 248 -8.76 20.98 -4.80
N THR A 249 -7.76 21.86 -4.67
CA THR A 249 -6.35 21.47 -4.36
C THR A 249 -6.07 21.14 -2.90
N GLY A 250 -6.96 21.54 -1.98
CA GLY A 250 -6.80 21.27 -0.54
C GLY A 250 -7.20 22.44 0.36
N ALA A 251 -7.09 22.22 1.66
CA ALA A 251 -7.45 23.20 2.70
C ALA A 251 -6.47 24.37 2.75
N LEU A 252 -6.94 25.56 3.14
CA LEU A 252 -6.03 26.63 3.53
C LEU A 252 -5.13 26.14 4.69
N PRO A 253 -3.84 26.47 4.68
CA PRO A 253 -2.93 26.03 5.73
C PRO A 253 -3.29 26.70 7.08
N ILE A 254 -3.00 26.01 8.18
CA ILE A 254 -3.29 26.52 9.52
C ILE A 254 -2.26 27.59 9.90
N SER A 255 -2.73 28.80 10.21
CA SER A 255 -1.90 29.89 10.73
C SER A 255 -2.03 29.99 12.25
N LEU A 256 -0.92 29.89 12.97
CA LEU A 256 -0.78 30.12 14.41
C LEU A 256 0.11 31.35 14.64
N GLY A 257 -0.52 32.53 14.69
CA GLY A 257 0.21 33.80 14.70
C GLY A 257 1.03 33.97 13.42
N ASN A 258 2.34 34.19 13.56
CA ASN A 258 3.26 34.33 12.42
C ASN A 258 3.77 33.00 11.85
N HIS A 259 3.31 31.86 12.38
CA HIS A 259 3.72 30.53 11.93
C HIS A 259 2.62 29.86 11.11
N VAL A 260 2.95 29.44 9.89
CA VAL A 260 2.07 28.62 9.06
C VAL A 260 2.48 27.16 9.21
N LEU A 261 1.55 26.32 9.68
CA LEU A 261 1.77 24.88 9.76
C LEU A 261 1.39 24.23 8.42
N PRO A 262 2.24 23.37 7.84
CA PRO A 262 1.94 22.64 6.61
C PRO A 262 1.04 21.42 6.91
N ILE A 263 -0.09 21.66 7.56
CA ILE A 263 -1.13 20.65 7.83
C ILE A 263 -2.50 21.22 7.47
N ALA A 264 -3.36 20.36 6.93
CA ALA A 264 -4.73 20.66 6.56
C ALA A 264 -5.73 20.25 7.65
N TRP A 265 -6.83 20.99 7.76
CA TRP A 265 -8.06 20.56 8.44
C TRP A 265 -9.15 20.23 7.41
N ASN A 266 -10.38 19.94 7.84
CA ASN A 266 -11.52 19.69 6.92
C ASN A 266 -11.58 20.76 5.83
N ASN A 267 -11.48 20.35 4.57
CA ASN A 267 -11.68 21.25 3.44
C ASN A 267 -13.11 21.20 2.89
N LEU A 268 -13.86 20.11 3.09
CA LEU A 268 -15.28 20.09 2.76
C LEU A 268 -16.06 20.97 3.74
N ALA A 269 -16.84 21.93 3.22
CA ALA A 269 -17.72 22.76 4.04
C ALA A 269 -18.84 21.91 4.65
N ASP A 270 -19.17 22.15 5.91
CA ASP A 270 -20.06 21.26 6.67
C ASP A 270 -21.50 21.30 6.12
N GLU A 271 -21.92 22.47 5.64
CA GLU A 271 -23.17 22.72 4.93
C GLU A 271 -23.27 21.99 3.57
N ASN A 272 -22.14 21.59 2.98
CA ASN A 272 -22.10 20.98 1.65
C ASN A 272 -21.93 19.45 1.69
N VAL A 273 -21.88 18.82 2.86
CA VAL A 273 -21.68 17.35 2.98
C VAL A 273 -22.78 16.58 2.25
N THR A 274 -24.04 16.92 2.50
CA THR A 274 -25.20 16.28 1.84
C THR A 274 -25.19 16.55 0.34
N GLN A 275 -24.88 17.79 -0.08
CA GLN A 275 -24.84 18.17 -1.49
C GLN A 275 -23.72 17.46 -2.25
N PHE A 276 -22.59 17.19 -1.60
CA PHE A 276 -21.50 16.43 -2.18
C PHE A 276 -21.90 14.96 -2.40
N GLY A 277 -22.59 14.33 -1.44
CA GLY A 277 -23.16 12.99 -1.63
C GLY A 277 -24.16 12.93 -2.79
N ALA A 278 -25.06 13.92 -2.88
CA ALA A 278 -26.01 14.06 -3.99
C ALA A 278 -25.31 14.22 -5.35
N TYR A 279 -24.24 15.03 -5.40
CA TYR A 279 -23.44 15.24 -6.61
C TYR A 279 -22.87 13.93 -7.14
N LEU A 280 -22.17 13.16 -6.29
CA LEU A 280 -21.55 11.90 -6.70
C LEU A 280 -22.60 10.86 -7.16
N ALA A 281 -23.70 10.73 -6.41
CA ALA A 281 -24.78 9.81 -6.76
C ALA A 281 -25.46 10.18 -8.09
N ALA A 282 -25.70 11.47 -8.33
CA ALA A 282 -26.27 11.95 -9.60
C ALA A 282 -25.34 11.71 -10.79
N VAL A 283 -24.03 11.85 -10.63
CA VAL A 283 -23.06 11.50 -11.67
C VAL A 283 -23.10 10.00 -11.96
N CYS A 284 -23.03 9.14 -10.94
CA CYS A 284 -23.14 7.69 -11.13
C CYS A 284 -24.44 7.28 -11.84
N ASN A 285 -25.58 7.84 -11.41
CA ASN A 285 -26.85 7.62 -12.07
C ASN A 285 -26.83 8.08 -13.53
N ARG A 286 -26.22 9.23 -13.85
CA ARG A 286 -26.14 9.71 -15.23
C ARG A 286 -25.36 8.75 -16.12
N PHE A 287 -24.23 8.20 -15.66
CA PHE A 287 -23.49 7.16 -16.40
C PHE A 287 -24.35 5.90 -16.62
N ALA A 288 -25.17 5.52 -15.65
CA ALA A 288 -26.03 4.35 -15.75
C ALA A 288 -27.24 4.55 -16.69
N THR A 289 -27.74 5.77 -16.85
CA THR A 289 -28.98 6.06 -17.60
C THR A 289 -28.80 6.76 -18.95
N ASP A 290 -27.71 7.49 -19.15
CA ASP A 290 -27.53 8.33 -20.35
C ASP A 290 -26.34 7.85 -21.18
N ALA A 291 -26.64 7.26 -22.33
CA ALA A 291 -25.66 6.70 -23.25
C ALA A 291 -24.69 7.76 -23.83
N SER A 292 -25.05 9.06 -23.81
CA SER A 292 -24.16 10.14 -24.24
C SER A 292 -22.94 10.31 -23.32
N MET A 293 -23.01 9.81 -22.09
CA MET A 293 -21.88 9.83 -21.16
C MET A 293 -20.69 9.04 -21.69
N LEU A 294 -20.91 7.92 -22.38
CA LEU A 294 -19.83 7.08 -22.93
C LEU A 294 -19.96 6.86 -24.44
N PHE A 295 -20.47 7.85 -25.17
CA PHE A 295 -20.51 7.85 -26.65
C PHE A 295 -21.31 6.67 -27.23
N GLY A 296 -22.50 6.43 -26.69
CA GLY A 296 -23.45 5.41 -27.17
C GLY A 296 -23.61 4.20 -26.25
N ARG A 297 -23.16 4.28 -25.00
CA ARG A 297 -23.29 3.21 -24.01
C ARG A 297 -23.47 3.75 -22.60
N THR A 298 -24.14 2.98 -21.76
CA THR A 298 -24.28 3.26 -20.33
C THR A 298 -23.31 2.40 -19.52
N LEU A 299 -23.08 2.80 -18.28
CA LEU A 299 -22.26 2.09 -17.31
C LEU A 299 -22.83 2.30 -15.91
N GLU A 300 -23.29 1.22 -15.29
CA GLU A 300 -23.46 1.17 -13.84
C GLU A 300 -22.10 0.84 -13.22
N PHE A 301 -21.56 1.72 -12.37
CA PHE A 301 -20.30 1.48 -11.68
C PHE A 301 -20.47 0.36 -10.63
N ASN A 302 -19.48 -0.51 -10.48
CA ASN A 302 -19.48 -1.55 -9.44
C ASN A 302 -19.38 -0.94 -8.04
N SER A 303 -18.63 0.15 -7.90
CA SER A 303 -18.56 0.88 -6.64
C SER A 303 -18.31 2.38 -6.84
N LEU A 304 -18.68 3.16 -5.83
CA LEU A 304 -18.38 4.58 -5.67
C LEU A 304 -17.56 4.77 -4.39
N SER A 305 -16.39 5.38 -4.53
CA SER A 305 -15.51 5.76 -3.43
C SER A 305 -15.44 7.29 -3.29
N PRO A 306 -16.16 7.89 -2.32
CA PRO A 306 -16.40 9.34 -2.35
C PRO A 306 -15.21 10.19 -1.89
N LEU A 307 -14.18 9.58 -1.31
CA LEU A 307 -13.06 10.28 -0.69
C LEU A 307 -11.75 9.64 -1.12
N ASN A 308 -10.69 10.41 -1.30
CA ASN A 308 -9.36 9.90 -1.59
C ASN A 308 -8.37 10.35 -0.51
N GLU A 309 -7.72 9.42 0.16
CA GLU A 309 -6.77 9.68 1.24
C GLU A 309 -7.27 10.71 2.27
N PRO A 310 -8.51 10.58 2.79
CA PRO A 310 -9.18 11.66 3.51
C PRO A 310 -8.45 12.08 4.80
N GLY A 311 -7.82 11.13 5.50
CA GLY A 311 -7.07 11.38 6.72
C GLY A 311 -5.69 12.03 6.52
N SER A 312 -5.29 12.31 5.28
CA SER A 312 -3.98 12.86 4.95
C SER A 312 -3.92 14.36 5.16
N VAL A 313 -2.98 14.81 5.99
CA VAL A 313 -2.86 16.23 6.37
C VAL A 313 -2.12 17.09 5.34
N TRP A 314 -1.62 16.49 4.25
CA TRP A 314 -0.91 17.19 3.17
C TRP A 314 -1.83 17.71 2.05
N TRP A 315 -3.15 17.52 2.17
CA TRP A 315 -4.13 18.11 1.26
C TRP A 315 -4.31 19.60 1.53
N ILE A 316 -3.31 20.38 1.14
CA ILE A 316 -3.20 21.82 1.39
C ILE A 316 -3.36 22.56 0.07
N TYR A 317 -4.02 23.72 0.13
CA TYR A 317 -4.23 24.65 -0.97
C TYR A 317 -2.95 24.89 -1.80
N ASN A 318 -3.11 25.03 -3.11
CA ASN A 318 -2.03 25.10 -4.12
C ASN A 318 -1.22 23.81 -4.28
N ASN A 319 -1.75 22.65 -3.86
CA ASN A 319 -1.18 21.39 -4.30
C ASN A 319 -1.23 21.28 -5.84
N THR A 320 -0.45 20.34 -6.37
CA THR A 320 -0.35 20.08 -7.82
C THR A 320 -1.45 19.16 -8.35
N GLN A 321 -2.47 18.88 -7.55
CA GLN A 321 -3.54 17.93 -7.83
C GLN A 321 -4.79 18.23 -7.01
N GLU A 322 -5.92 17.66 -7.42
CA GLU A 322 -7.12 17.58 -6.58
C GLU A 322 -6.83 16.80 -5.29
N GLY A 323 -7.40 17.26 -4.18
CA GLY A 323 -7.32 16.63 -2.87
C GLY A 323 -8.17 17.34 -1.84
N CYS A 324 -8.76 16.59 -0.90
CA CYS A 324 -9.60 17.14 0.15
C CYS A 324 -9.33 16.41 1.47
N HIS A 325 -8.76 17.10 2.45
CA HIS A 325 -8.69 16.55 3.80
C HIS A 325 -10.10 16.49 4.39
N VAL A 326 -10.48 15.30 4.87
CA VAL A 326 -11.74 15.03 5.57
C VAL A 326 -11.40 14.22 6.82
N SER A 327 -11.59 14.84 7.98
CA SER A 327 -11.33 14.25 9.29
C SER A 327 -12.13 12.96 9.52
N TYR A 328 -11.64 12.12 10.42
CA TYR A 328 -12.29 10.86 10.80
C TYR A 328 -13.74 11.04 11.28
N ASP A 329 -14.11 12.22 11.79
CA ASP A 329 -15.48 12.53 12.23
C ASP A 329 -16.39 13.03 11.10
N GLN A 330 -15.83 13.61 10.03
CA GLN A 330 -16.59 14.08 8.87
C GLN A 330 -16.72 12.97 7.80
N GLN A 331 -15.79 12.02 7.75
CA GLN A 331 -15.84 10.86 6.83
C GLN A 331 -17.17 10.08 6.89
N PRO A 332 -17.69 9.66 8.08
CA PRO A 332 -18.98 8.98 8.19
C PRO A 332 -20.13 9.75 7.55
N LYS A 333 -20.18 11.07 7.75
CA LYS A 333 -21.27 11.92 7.25
C LYS A 333 -21.30 11.96 5.71
N VAL A 334 -20.13 11.95 5.07
CA VAL A 334 -20.03 11.86 3.61
C VAL A 334 -20.50 10.49 3.11
N LEU A 335 -20.09 9.41 3.78
CA LEU A 335 -20.49 8.04 3.42
C LEU A 335 -22.00 7.84 3.56
N GLU A 336 -22.59 8.31 4.66
CA GLU A 336 -24.04 8.29 4.89
C GLU A 336 -24.79 9.10 3.82
N ALA A 337 -24.32 10.31 3.50
CA ALA A 337 -24.93 11.12 2.43
C ALA A 337 -24.89 10.40 1.07
N VAL A 338 -23.80 9.70 0.74
CA VAL A 338 -23.70 8.93 -0.52
C VAL A 338 -24.64 7.73 -0.52
N LEU A 339 -24.69 6.96 0.57
CA LEU A 339 -25.63 5.85 0.74
C LEU A 339 -27.07 6.31 0.55
N ASP A 340 -27.43 7.43 1.18
CA ASP A 340 -28.80 7.98 1.16
C ASP A 340 -29.24 8.48 -0.22
N HIS A 341 -28.30 8.95 -1.05
CA HIS A 341 -28.62 9.43 -2.41
C HIS A 341 -28.52 8.34 -3.46
N LEU A 342 -27.60 7.38 -3.34
CA LEU A 342 -27.53 6.25 -4.29
C LEU A 342 -28.81 5.42 -4.27
N GLN A 343 -29.42 5.19 -3.10
CA GLN A 343 -30.68 4.43 -3.00
C GLN A 343 -31.87 5.13 -3.70
N GLN A 344 -31.77 6.44 -3.99
CA GLN A 344 -32.81 7.18 -4.72
C GLN A 344 -32.74 6.93 -6.24
N PHE A 345 -31.67 6.29 -6.73
CA PHE A 345 -31.43 6.03 -8.14
C PHE A 345 -31.45 4.51 -8.41
N PRO A 346 -32.58 3.94 -8.89
CA PRO A 346 -32.68 2.51 -9.17
C PRO A 346 -31.64 1.99 -10.17
N ALA A 347 -31.14 2.85 -11.07
CA ALA A 347 -30.12 2.50 -12.05
C ALA A 347 -28.72 2.31 -11.45
N THR A 348 -28.52 2.64 -10.17
CA THR A 348 -27.27 2.43 -9.42
C THR A 348 -27.42 1.37 -8.33
N ALA A 349 -28.42 0.48 -8.42
CA ALA A 349 -28.72 -0.50 -7.40
C ALA A 349 -27.56 -1.48 -7.07
N LYS A 350 -26.62 -1.67 -7.99
CA LYS A 350 -25.41 -2.49 -7.79
C LYS A 350 -24.18 -1.68 -7.40
N THR A 351 -24.24 -0.35 -7.42
CA THR A 351 -23.10 0.50 -7.06
C THR A 351 -22.89 0.47 -5.55
N ALA A 352 -21.91 -0.31 -5.11
CA ALA A 352 -21.50 -0.39 -3.72
C ALA A 352 -20.81 0.92 -3.26
N VAL A 353 -21.02 1.32 -2.00
CA VAL A 353 -20.18 2.37 -1.39
C VAL A 353 -18.88 1.74 -0.90
N ALA A 354 -17.76 2.28 -1.38
CA ALA A 354 -16.40 1.87 -1.06
C ALA A 354 -15.76 2.85 -0.07
N ALA A 355 -15.03 2.34 0.93
CA ALA A 355 -14.30 3.14 1.91
C ALA A 355 -13.14 2.32 2.49
N ALA A 356 -12.07 2.89 3.05
CA ALA A 356 -11.92 4.28 3.45
C ALA A 356 -10.83 5.03 2.66
N GLU A 357 -10.18 4.36 1.70
CA GLU A 357 -9.16 4.97 0.82
C GLU A 357 -8.02 5.64 1.58
N GLY A 358 -7.62 5.11 2.73
CA GLY A 358 -6.46 5.63 3.46
C GLY A 358 -5.19 5.49 2.61
N ASN A 359 -4.34 6.53 2.57
CA ASN A 359 -3.02 6.50 1.90
C ASN A 359 -2.16 5.31 2.40
N LYS A 360 -2.41 4.88 3.64
CA LYS A 360 -1.77 3.75 4.28
C LYS A 360 -2.83 2.81 4.84
N VAL A 361 -2.52 1.51 4.86
CA VAL A 361 -3.33 0.45 5.48
C VAL A 361 -3.75 0.83 6.91
N ILE A 362 -2.83 1.35 7.72
CA ILE A 362 -3.15 1.78 9.09
C ILE A 362 -4.13 2.96 9.16
N GLN A 363 -4.14 3.86 8.18
CA GLN A 363 -5.12 4.95 8.13
C GLN A 363 -6.50 4.40 7.76
N THR A 364 -6.58 3.45 6.83
CA THR A 364 -7.83 2.74 6.52
C THR A 364 -8.39 2.05 7.76
N ALA A 365 -7.55 1.30 8.50
CA ALA A 365 -7.97 0.66 9.74
C ALA A 365 -8.48 1.67 10.77
N ARG A 366 -7.82 2.83 10.91
CA ARG A 366 -8.25 3.91 11.80
C ARG A 366 -9.60 4.50 11.38
N SER A 367 -9.81 4.73 10.10
CA SER A 367 -11.09 5.20 9.56
C SER A 367 -12.21 4.20 9.84
N LEU A 368 -12.01 2.92 9.54
CA LEU A 368 -13.03 1.90 9.83
C LEU A 368 -13.36 1.81 11.32
N HIS A 369 -12.37 1.99 12.19
CA HIS A 369 -12.58 2.03 13.64
C HIS A 369 -13.42 3.25 14.08
N SER A 370 -13.30 4.40 13.42
CA SER A 370 -14.11 5.58 13.73
C SER A 370 -15.55 5.50 13.21
N TYR A 371 -15.87 4.52 12.36
CA TYR A 371 -17.22 4.34 11.82
C TYR A 371 -18.11 3.60 12.84
N SER A 372 -19.41 3.86 12.82
CA SER A 372 -20.36 3.04 13.59
C SER A 372 -20.43 1.62 13.01
N ALA A 373 -20.86 0.65 13.82
CA ALA A 373 -21.08 -0.71 13.32
C ALA A 373 -22.08 -0.71 12.15
N SER A 374 -23.19 0.01 12.29
CA SER A 374 -24.20 0.14 11.23
C SER A 374 -23.65 0.73 9.93
N LEU A 375 -22.75 1.73 10.01
CA LEU A 375 -22.11 2.27 8.81
C LEU A 375 -21.18 1.25 8.17
N ARG A 376 -20.34 0.55 8.95
CA ARG A 376 -19.46 -0.50 8.43
C ARG A 376 -20.25 -1.62 7.73
N ASP A 377 -21.39 -2.01 8.28
CA ASP A 377 -22.25 -3.05 7.71
C ASP A 377 -22.82 -2.64 6.35
N LYS A 378 -23.13 -1.34 6.17
CA LYS A 378 -23.64 -0.77 4.91
C LYS A 378 -22.58 -0.55 3.84
N LEU A 379 -21.29 -0.56 4.18
CA LEU A 379 -20.22 -0.51 3.17
C LEU A 379 -20.30 -1.76 2.30
N GLY A 380 -20.26 -1.61 0.99
CA GLY A 380 -20.22 -2.76 0.08
C GLY A 380 -18.80 -3.24 -0.23
N LEU A 381 -17.79 -2.41 0.05
CA LEU A 381 -16.40 -2.71 -0.26
C LEU A 381 -15.45 -1.96 0.68
N VAL A 382 -14.39 -2.64 1.14
CA VAL A 382 -13.27 -1.96 1.79
C VAL A 382 -12.17 -1.67 0.77
N THR A 383 -11.64 -0.45 0.76
CA THR A 383 -10.53 -0.02 -0.11
C THR A 383 -9.40 0.61 0.70
N THR A 384 -8.17 0.37 0.28
CA THR A 384 -6.96 0.92 0.92
C THR A 384 -5.85 1.17 -0.08
N HIS A 385 -4.98 2.13 0.23
CA HIS A 385 -3.71 2.32 -0.47
C HIS A 385 -2.56 1.65 0.30
N GLN A 386 -1.41 1.50 -0.35
CA GLN A 386 -0.25 0.80 0.22
C GLN A 386 1.03 1.66 0.38
N TYR A 387 0.92 2.99 0.58
CA TYR A 387 2.07 3.92 0.66
C TYR A 387 2.72 4.05 2.07
N SER A 388 2.67 3.04 2.93
CA SER A 388 3.23 3.10 4.31
C SER A 388 4.73 3.50 4.35
N LEU A 389 5.22 4.03 5.50
CA LEU A 389 6.60 4.58 5.67
C LEU A 389 7.73 3.55 5.46
N SER A 390 7.39 2.26 5.36
CA SER A 390 8.25 1.19 4.82
C SER A 390 8.43 1.25 3.29
N THR A 391 8.18 2.42 2.70
CA THR A 391 8.55 2.81 1.33
C THR A 391 10.00 3.28 1.23
N SER A 392 10.68 3.53 2.37
CA SER A 392 12.15 3.51 2.39
C SER A 392 12.63 2.08 2.14
N TRP A 393 13.84 1.92 1.60
CA TRP A 393 14.50 0.63 1.35
C TRP A 393 14.60 -0.29 2.59
N ALA A 394 14.13 0.15 3.76
CA ALA A 394 14.02 -0.62 4.97
C ALA A 394 12.93 -1.69 4.84
N PHE A 395 13.41 -2.92 4.90
CA PHE A 395 12.74 -4.22 4.93
C PHE A 395 11.80 -4.40 6.14
N VAL A 396 10.87 -3.46 6.39
CA VAL A 396 9.92 -3.56 7.50
C VAL A 396 8.73 -4.40 7.07
N ASP A 397 8.44 -5.43 7.87
CA ASP A 397 7.32 -6.33 7.68
C ASP A 397 5.98 -5.60 7.90
N ILE A 398 5.28 -5.25 6.82
CA ILE A 398 3.92 -4.68 6.87
C ILE A 398 2.83 -5.75 7.05
N LYS A 399 3.21 -7.02 7.19
CA LYS A 399 2.28 -8.13 7.34
C LYS A 399 1.31 -7.92 8.49
N GLN A 400 1.76 -7.41 9.63
CA GLN A 400 0.88 -7.25 10.78
C GLN A 400 -0.25 -6.24 10.52
N GLU A 401 0.06 -5.07 9.94
CA GLU A 401 -0.96 -4.08 9.57
C GLU A 401 -1.92 -4.65 8.52
N ASN A 402 -1.38 -5.34 7.52
CA ASN A 402 -2.18 -5.96 6.47
C ASN A 402 -3.11 -7.05 7.02
N ASP A 403 -2.57 -7.99 7.80
CA ASP A 403 -3.33 -9.10 8.38
C ASP A 403 -4.45 -8.59 9.29
N LEU A 404 -4.21 -7.51 10.04
CA LEU A 404 -5.24 -6.91 10.90
C LEU A 404 -6.38 -6.32 10.07
N LEU A 405 -6.08 -5.59 9.01
CA LEU A 405 -7.12 -5.06 8.11
C LEU A 405 -7.87 -6.20 7.40
N ALA A 406 -7.16 -7.22 6.92
CA ALA A 406 -7.76 -8.38 6.27
C ALA A 406 -8.72 -9.14 7.21
N LYS A 407 -8.30 -9.39 8.46
CA LYS A 407 -9.17 -10.01 9.48
C LYS A 407 -10.38 -9.15 9.80
N SER A 408 -10.19 -7.83 9.88
CA SER A 408 -11.31 -6.89 10.08
C SER A 408 -12.30 -6.95 8.92
N ALA A 409 -11.84 -6.91 7.67
CA ALA A 409 -12.71 -6.99 6.50
C ALA A 409 -13.47 -8.33 6.47
N ALA A 410 -12.76 -9.46 6.66
CA ALA A 410 -13.36 -10.79 6.70
C ALA A 410 -14.39 -10.96 7.82
N LYS A 411 -14.13 -10.43 9.02
CA LYS A 411 -15.09 -10.47 10.15
C LYS A 411 -16.41 -9.74 9.83
N ASN A 412 -16.37 -8.74 8.94
CA ASN A 412 -17.54 -7.97 8.52
C ASN A 412 -18.07 -8.40 7.14
N ASP A 413 -17.64 -9.56 6.63
CA ASP A 413 -18.03 -10.10 5.32
C ASP A 413 -17.85 -9.09 4.16
N LYS A 414 -16.70 -8.40 4.17
CA LYS A 414 -16.34 -7.40 3.16
C LYS A 414 -15.17 -7.86 2.31
N ASP A 415 -15.31 -7.68 1.00
CA ASP A 415 -14.16 -7.68 0.10
C ASP A 415 -13.20 -6.53 0.43
N LEU A 416 -11.93 -6.76 0.14
CA LEU A 416 -10.87 -5.77 0.31
C LEU A 416 -10.14 -5.58 -1.02
N TRP A 417 -10.08 -4.34 -1.49
CA TRP A 417 -9.30 -3.96 -2.67
C TRP A 417 -8.09 -3.14 -2.24
N VAL A 418 -6.95 -3.42 -2.87
CA VAL A 418 -5.90 -2.41 -2.98
C VAL A 418 -6.31 -1.49 -4.11
N SER A 419 -6.84 -0.32 -3.77
CA SER A 419 -7.39 0.63 -4.74
C SER A 419 -6.32 1.54 -5.33
N GLU A 420 -5.16 1.65 -4.69
CA GLU A 420 -4.05 2.45 -5.19
C GLU A 420 -2.69 2.02 -4.64
N PHE A 421 -1.72 1.94 -5.54
CA PHE A 421 -0.30 2.07 -5.23
C PHE A 421 0.47 2.48 -6.48
N GLY A 422 1.57 3.18 -6.31
CA GLY A 422 2.46 3.57 -7.39
C GLY A 422 3.89 3.66 -6.91
N THR A 423 4.84 3.53 -7.84
CA THR A 423 6.26 3.65 -7.53
C THR A 423 6.89 4.70 -8.41
N GLY A 424 7.48 5.73 -7.81
CA GLY A 424 8.49 6.56 -8.48
C GLY A 424 9.82 5.82 -8.65
N SER A 425 10.86 6.56 -9.07
CA SER A 425 12.30 6.23 -9.25
C SER A 425 12.67 4.89 -9.92
N GLY A 426 13.49 4.97 -10.98
CA GLY A 426 14.22 3.86 -11.62
C GLY A 426 13.34 2.81 -12.31
N PRO A 427 13.39 2.63 -13.64
CA PRO A 427 12.42 1.80 -14.34
C PRO A 427 12.29 0.36 -13.80
N LEU A 428 13.41 -0.28 -13.42
CA LEU A 428 13.39 -1.62 -12.86
C LEU A 428 13.15 -1.61 -11.34
N GLN A 429 13.84 -0.78 -10.57
CA GLN A 429 13.74 -0.75 -9.11
C GLN A 429 12.33 -0.35 -8.65
N GLY A 430 11.67 0.59 -9.35
CA GLY A 430 10.26 0.87 -9.17
C GLY A 430 9.39 -0.36 -9.45
N GLY A 431 9.66 -1.06 -10.56
CA GLY A 431 8.98 -2.32 -10.90
C GLY A 431 9.15 -3.43 -9.86
N LEU A 432 10.34 -3.58 -9.28
CA LEU A 432 10.61 -4.56 -8.21
C LEU A 432 9.87 -4.22 -6.92
N ARG A 433 9.83 -2.93 -6.55
CA ARG A 433 9.05 -2.45 -5.40
C ARG A 433 7.54 -2.65 -5.62
N LEU A 434 7.07 -2.40 -6.83
CA LEU A 434 5.70 -2.68 -7.25
C LEU A 434 5.37 -4.16 -7.09
N ALA A 435 6.21 -5.04 -7.63
CA ALA A 435 6.04 -6.49 -7.55
C ALA A 435 5.96 -6.99 -6.09
N LYS A 436 6.87 -6.53 -5.23
CA LYS A 436 6.82 -6.82 -3.78
C LYS A 436 5.48 -6.39 -3.18
N ARG A 437 4.98 -5.20 -3.54
CA ARG A 437 3.76 -4.66 -2.96
C ARG A 437 2.51 -5.39 -3.43
N ILE A 438 2.47 -5.81 -4.70
CA ILE A 438 1.44 -6.69 -5.24
C ILE A 438 1.39 -8.00 -4.44
N ILE A 439 2.54 -8.67 -4.26
CA ILE A 439 2.63 -9.92 -3.49
C ILE A 439 2.09 -9.71 -2.06
N ASN A 440 2.49 -8.63 -1.39
CA ASN A 440 2.01 -8.34 -0.03
C ASN A 440 0.51 -8.04 0.03
N GLY A 441 -0.05 -7.36 -0.98
CA GLY A 441 -1.48 -7.11 -1.07
C GLY A 441 -2.28 -8.40 -1.23
N LEU A 442 -1.84 -9.29 -2.13
CA LEU A 442 -2.52 -10.56 -2.34
C LEU A 442 -2.36 -11.52 -1.15
N LEU A 443 -1.17 -11.63 -0.56
CA LEU A 443 -0.93 -12.60 0.52
C LEU A 443 -1.44 -12.16 1.89
N TYR A 444 -1.33 -10.88 2.24
CA TYR A 444 -1.56 -10.41 3.61
C TYR A 444 -2.78 -9.51 3.75
N LEU A 445 -3.17 -8.77 2.69
CA LEU A 445 -4.45 -8.07 2.67
C LEU A 445 -5.59 -8.97 2.19
N ASN A 446 -5.29 -10.14 1.62
CA ASN A 446 -6.32 -10.97 0.99
C ASN A 446 -7.09 -10.19 -0.11
N ALA A 447 -6.39 -9.29 -0.81
CA ALA A 447 -7.04 -8.39 -1.75
C ALA A 447 -7.59 -9.15 -2.97
N THR A 448 -8.86 -8.95 -3.30
CA THR A 448 -9.50 -9.57 -4.47
C THR A 448 -9.24 -8.78 -5.76
N THR A 449 -9.03 -7.47 -5.63
CA THR A 449 -8.62 -6.56 -6.72
C THR A 449 -7.39 -5.75 -6.32
N TRP A 450 -6.47 -5.57 -7.27
CA TRP A 450 -5.28 -4.75 -7.09
C TRP A 450 -5.17 -3.71 -8.21
N THR A 451 -5.19 -2.44 -7.82
CA THR A 451 -5.22 -1.30 -8.73
C THR A 451 -3.98 -0.44 -8.56
N LEU A 452 -3.29 -0.23 -9.67
CA LEU A 452 -2.22 0.73 -9.79
C LEU A 452 -2.77 2.17 -9.73
N TRP A 453 -2.02 3.14 -9.21
CA TRP A 453 -2.39 4.55 -9.30
C TRP A 453 -2.58 4.99 -10.76
N GLN A 454 -1.51 5.13 -11.53
CA GLN A 454 -1.61 5.52 -12.93
C GLN A 454 -0.66 4.69 -13.79
N VAL A 455 -1.21 4.07 -14.84
CA VAL A 455 -0.45 3.26 -15.81
C VAL A 455 0.30 4.10 -16.84
N VAL A 456 -0.11 5.36 -17.03
CA VAL A 456 0.55 6.34 -17.90
C VAL A 456 0.95 7.58 -17.10
N SER A 457 2.14 8.13 -17.34
CA SER A 457 2.56 9.45 -16.86
C SER A 457 2.53 10.44 -18.04
N LEU A 458 1.85 11.56 -17.85
CA LEU A 458 1.78 12.64 -18.83
C LEU A 458 2.94 13.62 -18.67
N HIS A 459 3.65 13.88 -19.76
CA HIS A 459 4.78 14.79 -19.81
C HIS A 459 4.79 15.58 -21.13
N GLN A 460 5.59 16.65 -21.21
CA GLN A 460 5.79 17.36 -22.48
C GLN A 460 6.70 16.58 -23.44
N ASP A 461 7.52 15.67 -22.92
CA ASP A 461 8.40 14.79 -23.66
C ASP A 461 8.27 13.33 -23.20
N LEU A 462 9.02 12.41 -23.81
CA LEU A 462 9.08 11.00 -23.41
C LEU A 462 10.20 10.72 -22.41
N GLY A 463 10.56 11.72 -21.58
CA GLY A 463 11.65 11.64 -20.63
C GLY A 463 11.50 10.49 -19.62
N PRO A 464 12.57 10.15 -18.89
CA PRO A 464 12.57 9.02 -17.95
C PRO A 464 11.81 9.32 -16.63
N ASN A 465 11.48 10.59 -16.37
CA ASN A 465 10.83 11.03 -15.14
C ASN A 465 9.37 10.62 -15.10
N GLY A 466 8.86 10.20 -13.95
CA GLY A 466 7.44 9.88 -13.76
C GLY A 466 7.24 8.64 -12.90
N TRP A 467 5.98 8.29 -12.68
CA TRP A 467 5.56 7.27 -11.71
C TRP A 467 4.95 6.02 -12.36
N ALA A 468 4.77 6.05 -13.69
CA ALA A 468 4.00 5.06 -14.40
C ALA A 468 4.82 4.14 -15.32
N GLN A 469 4.14 3.13 -15.83
CA GLN A 469 4.62 2.06 -16.71
C GLN A 469 4.80 2.53 -18.14
N ILE A 470 4.03 3.53 -18.55
CA ILE A 470 4.09 4.15 -19.87
C ILE A 470 4.29 5.66 -19.68
N VAL A 471 5.08 6.29 -20.52
CA VAL A 471 5.13 7.76 -20.64
C VAL A 471 4.41 8.18 -21.91
N ALA A 472 3.60 9.23 -21.83
CA ALA A 472 2.85 9.75 -22.96
C ALA A 472 2.92 11.28 -23.01
N THR A 473 2.85 11.83 -24.23
CA THR A 473 2.85 13.28 -24.43
C THR A 473 1.50 13.89 -24.03
N TYR A 474 1.56 15.02 -23.34
CA TYR A 474 0.39 15.82 -23.00
C TYR A 474 0.09 16.86 -24.09
N PRO A 475 -1.17 16.99 -24.55
CA PRO A 475 -1.55 18.04 -25.50
C PRO A 475 -1.09 19.44 -25.04
N PRO A 476 -0.70 20.33 -25.98
CA PRO A 476 -0.84 20.22 -27.44
C PRO A 476 0.29 19.45 -28.15
N VAL A 477 1.21 18.81 -27.41
CA VAL A 477 2.29 18.02 -28.01
C VAL A 477 1.70 16.86 -28.82
N PRO A 478 2.19 16.57 -30.04
CA PRO A 478 1.69 15.45 -30.85
C PRO A 478 1.68 14.13 -30.09
N ALA A 479 0.63 13.33 -30.31
CA ALA A 479 0.39 12.07 -29.62
C ALA A 479 1.55 11.08 -29.81
N LYS A 480 2.23 10.74 -28.72
CA LYS A 480 3.31 9.75 -28.65
C LYS A 480 3.30 9.09 -27.28
N PHE A 481 3.73 7.84 -27.21
CA PHE A 481 4.00 7.17 -25.94
C PHE A 481 5.20 6.22 -26.05
N GLN A 482 5.76 5.86 -24.91
CA GLN A 482 6.83 4.88 -24.78
C GLN A 482 6.62 4.00 -23.54
N ILE A 483 6.79 2.70 -23.72
CA ILE A 483 6.75 1.70 -22.64
C ILE A 483 8.05 1.79 -21.82
N ARG A 484 7.93 1.70 -20.49
CA ARG A 484 9.05 1.67 -19.55
C ARG A 484 9.23 0.28 -18.94
N LYS A 485 10.39 0.02 -18.32
CA LYS A 485 10.67 -1.29 -17.69
C LYS A 485 9.65 -1.68 -16.63
N GLN A 486 9.06 -0.71 -15.90
CA GLN A 486 7.99 -0.99 -14.92
C GLN A 486 6.79 -1.70 -15.56
N TYR A 487 6.51 -1.47 -16.85
CA TYR A 487 5.41 -2.14 -17.56
C TYR A 487 5.57 -3.65 -17.51
N TYR A 488 6.78 -4.13 -17.80
CA TYR A 488 7.09 -5.55 -17.78
C TYR A 488 7.11 -6.13 -16.36
N ALA A 489 7.38 -5.32 -15.34
CA ALA A 489 7.23 -5.74 -13.96
C ALA A 489 5.76 -5.95 -13.57
N TYR A 490 4.85 -5.06 -13.99
CA TYR A 490 3.42 -5.26 -13.76
C TYR A 490 2.86 -6.41 -14.62
N LYS A 491 3.32 -6.53 -15.86
CA LYS A 491 2.95 -7.60 -16.79
C LYS A 491 3.25 -9.01 -16.25
N GLN A 492 4.31 -9.17 -15.47
CA GLN A 492 4.63 -10.44 -14.80
C GLN A 492 3.52 -10.94 -13.85
N PHE A 493 2.60 -10.06 -13.45
CA PHE A 493 1.39 -10.41 -12.71
C PHE A 493 0.16 -10.39 -13.62
N THR A 494 -0.10 -9.27 -14.29
CA THR A 494 -1.38 -9.08 -14.99
C THR A 494 -1.55 -10.03 -16.17
N ALA A 495 -0.47 -10.41 -16.86
CA ALA A 495 -0.58 -11.31 -17.99
C ALA A 495 -0.77 -12.79 -17.59
N PHE A 496 -0.40 -13.15 -16.36
CA PHE A 496 -0.36 -14.55 -15.92
C PHE A 496 -1.45 -14.88 -14.91
N ILE A 497 -1.78 -13.95 -14.01
CA ILE A 497 -2.82 -14.11 -13.00
C ILE A 497 -4.10 -13.50 -13.55
N ARG A 498 -5.00 -14.32 -14.10
CA ARG A 498 -6.26 -13.83 -14.68
C ARG A 498 -7.43 -13.95 -13.69
N PRO A 499 -8.54 -13.19 -13.88
CA PRO A 499 -9.75 -13.32 -13.05
C PRO A 499 -10.18 -14.79 -12.88
N GLY A 500 -10.62 -15.16 -11.69
CA GLY A 500 -11.02 -16.53 -11.33
C GLY A 500 -9.86 -17.42 -10.88
N SER A 501 -8.62 -16.94 -10.94
CA SER A 501 -7.46 -17.61 -10.33
C SER A 501 -7.57 -17.66 -8.81
N ARG A 502 -7.09 -18.74 -8.18
CA ARG A 502 -7.03 -18.89 -6.72
C ARG A 502 -5.63 -18.60 -6.20
N ILE A 503 -5.49 -17.67 -5.26
CA ILE A 503 -4.21 -17.40 -4.60
C ILE A 503 -3.95 -18.52 -3.59
N LEU A 504 -2.93 -19.34 -3.83
CA LEU A 504 -2.64 -20.49 -2.98
C LEU A 504 -1.66 -20.18 -1.85
N GLY A 505 -0.93 -19.07 -1.93
CA GLY A 505 0.05 -18.67 -0.93
C GLY A 505 1.39 -18.28 -1.55
N GLY A 506 2.47 -18.45 -0.79
CA GLY A 506 3.78 -17.94 -1.15
C GLY A 506 4.84 -18.22 -0.08
N CYS A 507 6.03 -17.69 -0.28
CA CYS A 507 7.12 -17.88 0.67
C CYS A 507 6.98 -16.94 1.88
N ARG A 508 6.38 -17.44 2.97
CA ARG A 508 6.20 -16.70 4.23
C ARG A 508 7.50 -16.47 5.01
N LEU A 509 8.54 -17.27 4.77
CA LEU A 509 9.87 -17.18 5.42
C LEU A 509 10.92 -16.39 4.62
N CYS A 510 10.54 -15.83 3.47
CA CYS A 510 11.48 -15.12 2.62
C CYS A 510 11.84 -13.70 3.09
N ALA A 511 11.32 -13.27 4.25
CA ALA A 511 11.76 -12.08 4.95
C ALA A 511 13.30 -12.05 5.16
N LEU A 512 13.95 -13.23 5.25
CA LEU A 512 15.39 -13.35 5.44
C LEU A 512 16.20 -13.43 4.12
N SER A 513 15.57 -13.71 2.97
CA SER A 513 16.27 -14.04 1.72
C SER A 513 16.21 -12.94 0.64
N ARG A 514 15.50 -11.83 0.89
CA ARG A 514 15.18 -10.79 -0.11
C ARG A 514 14.49 -11.32 -1.38
N VAL A 515 13.81 -12.47 -1.28
CA VAL A 515 13.09 -13.08 -2.41
C VAL A 515 11.60 -13.19 -2.10
N ASP A 516 10.74 -12.34 -2.65
CA ASP A 516 9.30 -12.51 -2.44
C ASP A 516 8.73 -13.52 -3.45
N MET A 517 7.75 -14.36 -3.05
CA MET A 517 7.09 -15.30 -3.96
C MET A 517 5.58 -15.34 -3.77
N LEU A 518 4.86 -15.49 -4.88
CA LEU A 518 3.43 -15.70 -4.95
C LEU A 518 3.13 -16.93 -5.81
N ILE A 519 2.20 -17.76 -5.34
CA ILE A 519 1.78 -19.00 -5.99
C ILE A 519 0.26 -18.93 -6.19
N VAL A 520 -0.16 -19.11 -7.43
CA VAL A 520 -1.55 -18.94 -7.88
C VAL A 520 -1.95 -20.13 -8.73
N LEU A 521 -3.15 -20.66 -8.51
CA LEU A 521 -3.78 -21.67 -9.38
C LEU A 521 -4.70 -20.98 -10.36
N LEU A 522 -4.54 -21.25 -11.66
CA LEU A 522 -5.47 -20.77 -12.66
C LEU A 522 -6.84 -21.46 -12.51
N ALA A 523 -7.87 -20.85 -13.10
CA ALA A 523 -9.24 -21.37 -13.09
C ALA A 523 -9.39 -22.78 -13.70
N ASP A 524 -8.41 -23.26 -14.48
CA ASP A 524 -8.38 -24.63 -15.02
C ASP A 524 -8.10 -25.71 -13.96
N GLY A 525 -7.73 -25.30 -12.74
CA GLY A 525 -7.49 -26.18 -11.61
C GLY A 525 -6.25 -27.06 -11.71
N LYS A 526 -5.38 -26.87 -12.71
CA LYS A 526 -4.19 -27.72 -12.95
C LYS A 526 -2.95 -26.94 -13.35
N THR A 527 -3.09 -25.69 -13.77
CA THR A 527 -1.97 -24.80 -14.11
C THR A 527 -1.72 -23.84 -12.98
N ALA A 528 -0.50 -23.81 -12.45
CA ALA A 528 -0.09 -22.83 -11.46
C ALA A 528 0.90 -21.81 -12.03
N ILE A 529 0.78 -20.59 -11.53
CA ILE A 529 1.67 -19.47 -11.77
C ILE A 529 2.47 -19.24 -10.49
N ILE A 530 3.79 -19.25 -10.62
CA ILE A 530 4.71 -18.92 -9.53
C ILE A 530 5.45 -17.67 -9.95
N VAL A 531 5.20 -16.55 -9.26
CA VAL A 531 5.93 -15.30 -9.47
C VAL A 531 6.97 -15.17 -8.36
N ALA A 532 8.26 -15.12 -8.71
CA ALA A 532 9.36 -14.94 -7.79
C ALA A 532 10.09 -13.63 -8.06
N VAL A 533 10.30 -12.82 -7.03
CA VAL A 533 10.92 -11.50 -7.09
C VAL A 533 12.21 -11.53 -6.28
N ASN A 534 13.36 -11.49 -6.94
CA ASN A 534 14.66 -11.34 -6.27
C ASN A 534 15.02 -9.86 -6.17
N LEU A 535 14.93 -9.30 -4.96
CA LEU A 535 15.31 -7.91 -4.69
C LEU A 535 16.82 -7.77 -4.40
N GLY A 536 17.55 -8.88 -4.32
CA GLY A 536 18.97 -8.89 -4.01
C GLY A 536 19.85 -8.60 -5.24
N ALA A 537 21.03 -8.02 -4.99
CA ALA A 537 22.06 -7.79 -5.99
C ALA A 537 22.82 -9.07 -6.41
N THR A 538 22.42 -10.25 -5.90
CA THR A 538 23.05 -11.55 -6.21
C THR A 538 22.03 -12.57 -6.64
N SER A 539 22.44 -13.49 -7.52
CA SER A 539 21.57 -14.59 -7.95
C SER A 539 21.22 -15.49 -6.77
N LYS A 540 20.00 -16.05 -6.78
CA LYS A 540 19.51 -16.97 -5.76
C LYS A 540 19.11 -18.30 -6.38
N LYS A 541 19.71 -19.38 -5.88
CA LYS A 541 19.33 -20.76 -6.20
C LYS A 541 18.46 -21.30 -5.09
N LEU A 542 17.24 -21.70 -5.42
CA LEU A 542 16.24 -22.13 -4.46
C LEU A 542 15.59 -23.42 -4.96
N LYS A 543 15.23 -24.31 -4.05
CA LYS A 543 14.41 -25.48 -4.38
C LYS A 543 13.03 -25.25 -3.79
N LEU A 544 12.03 -25.06 -4.66
CA LEU A 544 10.66 -24.82 -4.26
C LEU A 544 9.91 -26.15 -4.18
N ASN A 545 9.53 -26.52 -2.95
CA ASN A 545 8.62 -27.62 -2.68
C ASN A 545 7.22 -27.05 -2.40
N LEU A 546 6.22 -27.63 -3.05
CA LEU A 546 4.83 -27.25 -3.01
C LEU A 546 4.11 -28.25 -2.08
N ASN A 547 4.12 -28.03 -0.77
CA ASN A 547 3.53 -29.00 0.17
C ASN A 547 2.05 -29.29 -0.18
N GLY A 548 1.72 -30.54 -0.53
CA GLY A 548 0.39 -30.96 -1.00
C GLY A 548 0.18 -31.01 -2.52
N ALA A 549 1.17 -30.58 -3.31
CA ALA A 549 1.15 -30.67 -4.77
C ALA A 549 2.51 -31.07 -5.35
N THR A 550 2.50 -31.77 -6.47
CA THR A 550 3.70 -32.15 -7.22
C THR A 550 3.78 -31.34 -8.50
N VAL A 551 4.95 -30.75 -8.79
CA VAL A 551 5.20 -30.12 -10.08
C VAL A 551 5.47 -31.22 -11.11
N LEU A 552 4.56 -31.38 -12.08
CA LEU A 552 4.68 -32.37 -13.15
C LEU A 552 5.61 -31.90 -14.26
N SER A 553 5.42 -30.67 -14.71
CA SER A 553 6.17 -30.06 -15.81
C SER A 553 6.17 -28.54 -15.71
N THR A 554 7.19 -27.92 -16.32
CA THR A 554 7.23 -26.48 -16.53
C THR A 554 6.80 -26.19 -17.97
N VAL A 555 5.70 -25.46 -18.13
CA VAL A 555 5.16 -25.06 -19.43
C VAL A 555 6.00 -23.93 -20.02
N ALA A 556 6.27 -22.88 -19.25
CA ALA A 556 7.05 -21.73 -19.70
C ALA A 556 7.64 -20.95 -18.51
N THR A 557 8.69 -20.18 -18.78
CA THR A 557 9.31 -19.28 -17.80
C THR A 557 9.59 -17.93 -18.42
N PHE A 558 9.24 -16.85 -17.73
CA PHE A 558 9.39 -15.48 -18.21
C PHE A 558 10.20 -14.63 -17.23
N LEU A 559 11.14 -13.83 -17.74
CA LEU A 559 12.06 -13.01 -16.97
C LEU A 559 11.88 -11.52 -17.27
N THR A 560 11.84 -10.71 -16.22
CA THR A 560 12.03 -9.26 -16.27
C THR A 560 13.21 -8.90 -15.37
N ASP A 561 14.25 -8.32 -15.95
CA ASP A 561 15.42 -7.79 -15.25
C ASP A 561 15.97 -6.58 -16.02
N ALA A 562 17.24 -6.22 -15.82
CA ALA A 562 17.88 -5.10 -16.52
C ALA A 562 17.84 -5.25 -18.05
N THR A 563 17.94 -6.47 -18.59
CA THR A 563 18.03 -6.73 -20.04
C THR A 563 16.77 -7.36 -20.61
N ALA A 564 16.09 -8.21 -19.85
CA ALA A 564 14.86 -8.90 -20.26
C ALA A 564 13.60 -8.07 -19.94
N ASN A 565 12.61 -8.17 -20.82
CA ASN A 565 11.33 -7.45 -20.77
C ASN A 565 10.18 -8.46 -20.79
N CYS A 566 9.90 -9.12 -19.66
CA CYS A 566 8.96 -10.24 -19.59
C CYS A 566 9.23 -11.27 -20.71
N SER A 567 10.50 -11.60 -20.91
CA SER A 567 10.99 -12.39 -22.04
C SER A 567 11.00 -13.87 -21.69
N SER A 568 10.64 -14.73 -22.64
CA SER A 568 10.72 -16.18 -22.45
C SER A 568 12.17 -16.62 -22.26
N ILE A 569 12.41 -17.49 -21.27
CA ILE A 569 13.71 -18.06 -20.97
C ILE A 569 13.60 -19.58 -20.80
N ALA A 570 14.74 -20.27 -20.80
CA ALA A 570 14.79 -21.71 -20.54
C ALA A 570 14.16 -22.03 -19.17
N SER A 571 13.24 -23.00 -19.17
CA SER A 571 12.56 -23.43 -17.96
C SER A 571 13.50 -24.22 -17.03
N PRO A 572 13.41 -24.03 -15.71
CA PRO A 572 14.20 -24.79 -14.76
C PRO A 572 13.83 -26.28 -14.75
N GLY A 573 14.80 -27.12 -14.39
CA GLY A 573 14.58 -28.53 -14.17
C GLY A 573 13.76 -28.82 -12.91
N ILE A 574 13.03 -29.93 -12.93
CA ILE A 574 12.26 -30.45 -11.80
C ILE A 574 13.04 -31.61 -11.18
N THR A 575 13.08 -31.69 -9.84
CA THR A 575 13.74 -32.79 -9.13
C THR A 575 12.86 -33.30 -8.00
N ARG A 576 12.38 -34.54 -8.15
CA ARG A 576 11.46 -35.19 -7.20
C ARG A 576 10.23 -34.32 -6.92
N GLY A 577 9.58 -33.85 -7.99
CA GLY A 577 8.36 -33.03 -7.88
C GLY A 577 8.55 -31.58 -7.43
N SER A 578 9.79 -31.15 -7.15
CA SER A 578 10.12 -29.78 -6.75
C SER A 578 10.76 -28.98 -7.89
N LEU A 579 10.49 -27.68 -7.95
CA LEU A 579 11.04 -26.78 -8.97
C LEU A 579 12.39 -26.20 -8.50
N ASN A 580 13.43 -26.29 -9.33
CA ASN A 580 14.75 -25.71 -9.02
C ASN A 580 14.87 -24.29 -9.58
N LEU A 581 14.60 -23.28 -8.76
CA LEU A 581 14.64 -21.88 -9.18
C LEU A 581 16.07 -21.37 -9.26
N ASN A 582 16.41 -20.73 -10.37
CA ASN A 582 17.61 -19.90 -10.51
C ASN A 582 17.16 -18.47 -10.82
N LEU A 583 17.17 -17.62 -9.80
CA LEU A 583 16.70 -16.24 -9.89
C LEU A 583 17.89 -15.31 -10.11
N SER A 584 17.88 -14.54 -11.19
CA SER A 584 18.88 -13.49 -11.46
C SER A 584 18.82 -12.39 -10.39
N PRO A 585 19.87 -11.57 -10.22
CA PRO A 585 19.82 -10.37 -9.38
C PRO A 585 18.72 -9.42 -9.86
N GLU A 586 18.09 -8.68 -8.93
CA GLU A 586 17.13 -7.61 -9.24
C GLU A 586 16.10 -7.99 -10.32
N SER A 587 15.46 -9.16 -10.15
CA SER A 587 14.62 -9.76 -11.20
C SER A 587 13.23 -10.15 -10.71
N ILE A 588 12.31 -10.27 -11.67
CA ILE A 588 11.01 -10.91 -11.51
C ILE A 588 10.96 -12.06 -12.51
N THR A 589 10.76 -13.27 -12.00
CA THR A 589 10.64 -14.48 -12.82
C THR A 589 9.30 -15.14 -12.57
N THR A 590 8.54 -15.37 -13.64
CA THR A 590 7.25 -16.07 -13.58
C THR A 590 7.39 -17.45 -14.21
N PHE A 591 7.01 -18.48 -13.47
CA PHE A 591 7.00 -19.87 -13.91
C PHE A 591 5.55 -20.32 -14.08
N VAL A 592 5.25 -20.88 -15.25
CA VAL A 592 3.97 -21.52 -15.55
C VAL A 592 4.19 -23.03 -15.47
N VAL A 593 3.52 -23.70 -14.54
CA VAL A 593 3.74 -25.12 -14.25
C VAL A 593 2.43 -25.90 -14.26
N LYS A 594 2.50 -27.20 -14.58
CA LYS A 594 1.41 -28.13 -14.34
C LYS A 594 1.58 -28.77 -12.98
N LEU A 595 0.52 -28.75 -12.19
CA LEU A 595 0.46 -29.39 -10.88
C LEU A 595 -0.35 -30.67 -10.93
N ASP A 596 0.07 -31.62 -10.11
CA ASP A 596 -0.74 -32.74 -9.66
C ASP A 596 -0.99 -32.57 -8.16
N PHE A 597 -2.25 -32.51 -7.76
CA PHE A 597 -2.59 -32.44 -6.34
C PHE A 597 -2.67 -33.86 -5.81
N ALA A 598 -1.99 -34.12 -4.69
CA ALA A 598 -2.16 -35.41 -4.05
C ALA A 598 -3.65 -35.61 -3.73
N ALA A 599 -4.23 -36.75 -4.14
CA ALA A 599 -5.50 -37.21 -3.57
C ALA A 599 -5.35 -37.15 -2.03
N PRO A 600 -6.41 -36.80 -1.27
CA PRO A 600 -6.28 -36.68 0.18
C PRO A 600 -5.59 -37.93 0.70
N LEU A 601 -4.42 -37.73 1.30
CA LEU A 601 -3.60 -38.82 1.83
C LEU A 601 -4.50 -39.66 2.73
N GLN A 602 -4.90 -40.84 2.25
CA GLN A 602 -5.33 -41.93 3.11
C GLN A 602 -4.10 -42.21 3.97
N ILE A 603 -4.09 -41.67 5.18
CA ILE A 603 -3.07 -41.96 6.18
C ILE A 603 -3.29 -43.43 6.54
N THR A 604 -2.62 -44.34 5.85
CA THR A 604 -2.42 -45.69 6.35
C THR A 604 -1.57 -45.56 7.60
N GLN A 605 -2.23 -45.73 8.76
CA GLN A 605 -1.58 -45.89 10.04
C GLN A 605 -0.54 -47.00 9.95
N GLN A 606 0.74 -46.64 9.95
CA GLN A 606 1.80 -47.54 10.40
C GLN A 606 3.01 -46.73 10.86
N PHE A 607 2.90 -46.18 12.07
CA PHE A 607 4.06 -46.06 12.94
C PHE A 607 3.70 -46.71 14.28
N ALA A 608 4.33 -47.84 14.52
CA ALA A 608 4.19 -48.64 15.73
C ALA A 608 4.55 -47.79 16.95
N MET A 609 3.68 -47.84 17.96
CA MET A 609 3.93 -47.28 19.27
C MET A 609 5.14 -47.99 19.91
N ARG A 610 6.16 -47.21 20.26
CA ARG A 610 7.04 -47.52 21.38
C ARG A 610 6.97 -46.33 22.33
N GLU A 611 6.18 -46.51 23.38
CA GLU A 611 6.13 -45.63 24.52
C GLU A 611 7.51 -45.61 25.20
N SER A 612 8.03 -44.42 25.44
CA SER A 612 9.05 -44.15 26.47
C SER A 612 8.68 -42.85 27.19
N PRO A 613 9.07 -42.68 28.47
CA PRO A 613 8.35 -41.83 29.40
C PRO A 613 8.52 -40.34 29.11
N GLU A 614 7.44 -39.61 29.34
CA GLU A 614 7.33 -38.16 29.26
C GLU A 614 8.51 -37.42 29.90
N GLN A 615 9.18 -36.59 29.09
CA GLN A 615 9.84 -35.37 29.56
C GLN A 615 9.24 -34.19 28.80
N PRO A 616 8.80 -33.11 29.47
CA PRO A 616 8.13 -32.01 28.82
C PRO A 616 9.15 -31.20 27.99
N VAL A 617 9.11 -31.35 26.67
CA VAL A 617 9.85 -30.46 25.76
C VAL A 617 9.05 -29.18 25.61
N ALA A 618 9.53 -28.13 26.28
CA ALA A 618 8.98 -26.78 26.24
C ALA A 618 9.06 -26.18 24.81
N HIS A 619 7.96 -26.26 24.06
CA HIS A 619 7.72 -25.45 22.87
C HIS A 619 7.15 -24.07 23.24
N THR A 620 7.87 -23.30 24.06
CA THR A 620 7.43 -21.95 24.48
C THR A 620 8.58 -20.96 24.75
N THR A 621 9.77 -21.14 24.16
CA THR A 621 10.93 -20.27 24.49
C THR A 621 11.78 -19.87 23.28
N GLN A 622 11.19 -19.19 22.31
CA GLN A 622 11.99 -18.40 21.35
C GLN A 622 11.45 -16.97 21.10
N MET A 623 10.13 -16.75 21.02
CA MET A 623 9.56 -15.39 21.07
C MET A 623 9.52 -14.82 22.50
N GLY A 624 9.29 -15.67 23.51
CA GLY A 624 9.18 -15.25 24.91
C GLY A 624 10.48 -14.64 25.46
N VAL A 625 11.65 -15.07 25.00
CA VAL A 625 12.95 -14.59 25.53
C VAL A 625 13.34 -13.23 24.92
N ALA A 626 12.96 -12.99 23.66
CA ALA A 626 13.16 -11.68 23.01
C ALA A 626 12.15 -10.64 23.52
N CYS A 627 10.88 -11.02 23.70
CA CYS A 627 9.88 -10.17 24.34
C CYS A 627 10.24 -9.89 25.81
N ALA A 628 10.69 -10.88 26.58
CA ALA A 628 11.10 -10.66 27.97
C ALA A 628 12.29 -9.70 28.10
N ALA A 629 13.24 -9.72 27.16
CA ALA A 629 14.35 -8.78 27.15
C ALA A 629 13.92 -7.35 26.80
N VAL A 630 13.01 -7.18 25.83
CA VAL A 630 12.45 -5.86 25.45
C VAL A 630 11.54 -5.31 26.55
N LEU A 631 10.72 -6.16 27.18
CA LEU A 631 9.86 -5.80 28.31
C LEU A 631 10.68 -5.48 29.57
N ALA A 632 11.79 -6.19 29.83
CA ALA A 632 12.68 -5.87 30.94
C ALA A 632 13.39 -4.52 30.76
N VAL A 633 13.76 -4.16 29.52
CA VAL A 633 14.35 -2.85 29.20
C VAL A 633 13.29 -1.74 29.31
N ALA A 634 12.07 -1.97 28.80
CA ALA A 634 10.97 -1.02 28.94
C ALA A 634 10.56 -0.80 30.40
N ALA A 635 10.45 -1.88 31.19
CA ALA A 635 10.14 -1.82 32.62
C ALA A 635 11.24 -1.10 33.42
N SER A 636 12.50 -1.31 33.08
CA SER A 636 13.64 -0.62 33.73
C SER A 636 13.66 0.88 33.40
N LEU A 637 13.31 1.26 32.17
CA LEU A 637 13.16 2.66 31.75
C LEU A 637 11.96 3.35 32.43
N ILE A 638 10.83 2.66 32.59
CA ILE A 638 9.66 3.17 33.30
C ILE A 638 9.96 3.35 34.80
N LEU A 639 10.64 2.38 35.43
CA LEU A 639 11.10 2.45 36.82
C LEU A 639 12.09 3.60 37.04
N PHE A 640 13.00 3.82 36.09
CA PHE A 640 13.97 4.92 36.16
C PHE A 640 13.30 6.30 36.06
N VAL A 641 12.31 6.45 35.16
CA VAL A 641 11.50 7.66 35.01
C VAL A 641 10.61 7.92 36.24
N PHE A 642 10.07 6.86 36.87
CA PHE A 642 9.30 7.00 38.10
C PHE A 642 10.16 7.37 39.30
N ARG A 643 11.36 6.78 39.44
CA ARG A 643 12.29 7.08 40.54
C ARG A 643 12.84 8.52 40.47
N THR A 644 13.14 9.01 39.28
CA THR A 644 13.50 10.43 39.07
C THR A 644 12.32 11.36 39.38
N LYS A 645 11.08 10.98 39.03
CA LYS A 645 9.87 11.74 39.36
C LYS A 645 9.56 11.78 40.87
N THR A 646 9.82 10.71 41.63
CA THR A 646 9.65 10.67 43.10
C THR A 646 10.74 11.44 43.85
N ALA A 647 11.97 11.44 43.35
CA ALA A 647 13.06 12.26 43.88
C ALA A 647 12.81 13.77 43.70
N LEU A 648 12.16 14.18 42.60
CA LEU A 648 11.78 15.57 42.32
C LEU A 648 10.52 16.06 43.05
N LEU A 649 9.74 15.17 43.68
CA LEU A 649 8.46 15.50 44.34
C LEU A 649 8.40 15.14 45.84
N GLY A 650 9.47 14.58 46.41
CA GLY A 650 9.59 14.30 47.86
C GLY A 650 8.68 13.18 48.39
N ALA A 651 8.18 12.30 47.53
CA ALA A 651 7.34 11.16 47.95
C ALA A 651 8.11 9.83 47.83
N THR A 652 7.83 8.88 48.73
CA THR A 652 8.44 7.53 48.71
C THR A 652 7.95 6.72 47.51
N ALA A 653 8.89 6.11 46.79
CA ALA A 653 8.61 5.33 45.59
C ALA A 653 7.90 3.99 45.90
N PRO A 654 6.98 3.52 45.03
CA PRO A 654 6.38 2.20 45.16
C PRO A 654 7.44 1.09 45.01
N THR A 655 7.24 -0.01 45.71
CA THR A 655 8.13 -1.17 45.68
C THR A 655 7.88 -2.02 44.43
N SER A 656 8.82 -2.91 44.10
CA SER A 656 8.68 -3.86 42.99
C SER A 656 7.41 -4.73 43.13
N GLN A 657 6.97 -4.98 44.37
CA GLN A 657 5.83 -5.82 44.71
C GLN A 657 4.48 -5.11 44.47
N ASP A 658 4.42 -3.79 44.64
CA ASP A 658 3.23 -2.96 44.34
C ASP A 658 2.95 -2.89 42.83
N ILE A 659 4.00 -2.98 42.01
CA ILE A 659 3.92 -2.92 40.54
C ILE A 659 3.56 -4.29 39.95
N GLU A 660 4.02 -5.40 40.53
CA GLU A 660 3.58 -6.74 40.13
C GLU A 660 2.08 -6.96 40.36
N GLN A 661 1.49 -6.36 41.40
CA GLN A 661 0.03 -6.38 41.60
C GLN A 661 -0.75 -5.55 40.57
N LEU A 662 -0.16 -4.48 40.03
CA LEU A 662 -0.76 -3.67 38.95
C LEU A 662 -0.67 -4.34 37.58
N LEU A 663 0.35 -5.17 37.35
CA LEU A 663 0.57 -5.89 36.08
C LEU A 663 -0.19 -7.22 36.00
N THR A 664 -0.78 -7.68 37.12
CA THR A 664 -1.59 -8.91 37.19
C THR A 664 -3.09 -8.65 37.13
N ALA A 665 -3.54 -7.39 37.11
CA ALA A 665 -4.94 -7.06 36.87
C ALA A 665 -5.25 -7.17 35.36
N GLU A 666 -6.17 -8.09 35.04
CA GLU A 666 -6.74 -8.32 33.70
C GLU A 666 -7.39 -7.04 33.13
N THR A 667 -6.62 -6.18 32.45
CA THR A 667 -7.19 -5.08 31.65
C THR A 667 -6.39 -4.84 30.37
N PHE A 668 -5.98 -5.91 29.69
CA PHE A 668 -5.28 -5.81 28.39
C PHE A 668 -6.18 -6.09 27.17
N GLU A 669 -7.51 -6.14 27.35
CA GLU A 669 -8.49 -6.40 26.27
C GLU A 669 -9.33 -5.21 25.79
N ASP A 670 -9.13 -3.97 26.29
CA ASP A 670 -9.80 -2.77 25.74
C ASP A 670 -8.87 -1.88 24.89
#